data_AF-A0A078FYA0-F1
#
_entry.id   AF-A0A078FYA0-F1
#
_cell.length_a   1.000
_cell.length_b   1.000
_cell.length_c   1.000
_cell.angle_alpha   90.00
_cell.angle_beta   90.00
_cell.angle_gamma   90.00
#
_symmetry.space_group_name_H-M   'P 1'
#
loop_
_entity.id
_entity.type
_entity.pdbx_description
1 polymer ?
#
loop_
_entity_poly.entity_id
_entity_poly.type
_entity_poly.pdbx_seq_one_letter_code
_entity_poly.pdbx_strand_id
1 'polypeptide(L)'
;MSRGREKKREAFLTSEIFSKYFFNRNYFYYIYSFLILIGSPFTVAKSKPKGCSISCSKLPIQESKNSQETQHDLSLIQWKHLQGEDAPQIGIGSSNIAIEEAVKRVKSILRNISDGEITISAYDTAWVALIDAGDKTPAFPSAVKWIVDNQLSDGSWGDAHLFSYHDRLINTLACVVALRSWNLFPHQSQKGITFFQENIEKLEEENHEHMPIGFEVAFPSLLEIARGINIDVPYDTPVLKDIFAKKELKLTRIPKEIMHKIPTTLLHSLEGMRDLDWEKLLKLQCQDGSFLFSPSSTAFAFMHTRDNNCLKYLRNAVERFNGGVPSVFPVDLFEHIWIVDRLQRLGISRYFEEGIKECLDYVHRYWTDKGICWARCSHVQDIDDTAMAFRLLRLHGYQVSADVFMNFEKEGEFFCFAGQSNQALTGMFNLYRASQLAFPKEEILKNAKEFSSKYLKHKQEKDELIDKWIIMKDLPGEIGFALEIPWYASLPRVETRFYIEQYGGENDVWIGKTLYRMPYVNNNEYLELAKQDYNSCQALHQLEWDTFQKWYEESRLHECGVCRNGLLECFYLAAATIFEEDRSDERMAWAKSSVLVKAISSSFGESSDSRVSLFDQFHNARRSDHHFNDRSMILDRPGSVQPSLLVGILIGTLNQISFDLSMSDGRDVKNLIYQLWEDWLEKWKLDGEGGEGELMLKMILLMKHNDLTSLFSHPHFVRLSKIINRINLISQYSKASRNVEKEKTTKIMENEMEQMVELVLSEIDTFRDVSITFLDVAKAFYYYFSCGDHLQSHIVKVLFQKVL
;
A
#
# COMPACT_ATOMS: atom_id res chain seq x y z
N MET A 1 -65.88 -0.09 42.09
CA MET A 1 -64.92 0.93 42.59
C MET A 1 -63.82 0.18 43.31
N SER A 2 -62.53 0.32 43.06
CA SER A 2 -61.78 1.19 42.15
C SER A 2 -60.35 0.64 42.15
N ARG A 3 -59.76 0.58 40.95
CA ARG A 3 -58.38 0.22 40.65
C ARG A 3 -57.40 0.95 41.56
N GLY A 4 -56.43 0.23 42.10
CA GLY A 4 -55.28 0.84 42.75
C GLY A 4 -54.43 -0.15 43.56
N ARG A 5 -53.29 -0.52 42.97
CA ARG A 5 -52.04 -1.07 43.55
C ARG A 5 -51.70 -2.50 43.15
N GLU A 6 -50.39 -2.65 42.92
CA GLU A 6 -49.60 -3.88 42.69
C GLU A 6 -49.47 -4.40 41.25
N LYS A 7 -48.81 -3.60 40.39
CA LYS A 7 -47.86 -4.13 39.41
C LYS A 7 -46.62 -4.69 40.16
N LYS A 8 -46.71 -5.95 40.58
CA LYS A 8 -45.57 -6.84 40.91
C LYS A 8 -45.97 -8.25 40.50
N ARG A 9 -45.92 -8.51 39.18
CA ARG A 9 -45.96 -9.84 38.53
C ARG A 9 -45.91 -9.63 37.02
N GLU A 10 -44.72 -9.29 36.55
CA GLU A 10 -44.31 -9.40 35.14
C GLU A 10 -42.77 -9.47 35.13
N ALA A 11 -42.28 -10.44 35.88
CA ALA A 11 -40.98 -11.07 35.78
C ALA A 11 -41.29 -12.55 36.04
N PHE A 12 -40.80 -13.45 35.19
CA PHE A 12 -41.25 -14.84 34.99
C PHE A 12 -42.40 -15.01 34.00
N LEU A 13 -42.08 -14.95 32.71
CA LEU A 13 -42.47 -15.96 31.71
C LEU A 13 -41.92 -15.58 30.33
N THR A 14 -40.61 -15.73 30.15
CA THR A 14 -39.94 -16.02 28.86
C THR A 14 -38.48 -16.40 29.17
N SER A 15 -38.27 -17.56 29.80
CA SER A 15 -36.93 -18.13 30.02
C SER A 15 -36.90 -19.64 29.77
N GLU A 16 -37.68 -20.13 28.80
CA GLU A 16 -37.80 -21.57 28.57
C GLU A 16 -37.82 -21.97 27.09
N ILE A 17 -37.08 -21.26 26.22
CA ILE A 17 -36.78 -21.71 24.84
C ILE A 17 -35.29 -21.56 24.44
N PHE A 18 -34.40 -21.03 25.31
CA PHE A 18 -32.96 -20.85 24.99
C PHE A 18 -32.01 -21.74 25.83
N SER A 19 -32.34 -23.03 26.00
CA SER A 19 -31.45 -24.00 26.66
C SER A 19 -31.38 -25.33 25.90
N LYS A 20 -30.90 -25.28 24.64
CA LYS A 20 -30.59 -26.50 23.88
C LYS A 20 -29.34 -26.45 22.99
N TYR A 21 -28.52 -25.41 23.10
CA TYR A 21 -27.20 -25.37 22.46
C TYR A 21 -26.18 -24.83 23.44
N PHE A 22 -25.71 -25.64 24.39
CA PHE A 22 -24.40 -25.49 25.03
C PHE A 22 -24.23 -26.63 26.03
N PHE A 23 -23.68 -27.77 25.58
CA PHE A 23 -22.91 -28.67 26.44
C PHE A 23 -22.08 -29.61 25.57
N ASN A 24 -20.79 -29.31 25.43
CA ASN A 24 -19.78 -30.36 25.41
C ASN A 24 -18.49 -29.84 26.08
N ARG A 25 -18.56 -29.75 27.41
CA ARG A 25 -17.44 -29.46 28.32
C ARG A 25 -16.51 -30.69 28.45
N ASN A 26 -15.84 -31.05 27.37
CA ASN A 26 -14.65 -31.92 27.41
C ASN A 26 -13.48 -31.38 26.55
N TYR A 27 -13.60 -30.14 26.06
CA TYR A 27 -12.55 -29.43 25.30
C TYR A 27 -11.50 -28.71 26.19
N PHE A 28 -11.64 -28.80 27.52
CA PHE A 28 -10.99 -27.88 28.46
C PHE A 28 -9.63 -28.31 29.03
N TYR A 29 -9.02 -29.39 28.52
CA TYR A 29 -7.72 -29.87 29.02
C TYR A 29 -6.61 -30.04 27.97
N TYR A 30 -6.87 -29.79 26.69
CA TYR A 30 -5.86 -29.93 25.62
C TYR A 30 -5.29 -28.62 25.06
N ILE A 31 -5.79 -27.46 25.49
CA ILE A 31 -5.38 -26.14 24.95
C ILE A 31 -4.28 -25.49 25.81
N TYR A 32 -4.02 -26.00 27.01
CA TYR A 32 -2.98 -25.47 27.91
C TYR A 32 -1.53 -25.84 27.53
N SER A 33 -1.31 -26.59 26.44
CA SER A 33 0.03 -26.90 25.89
C SER A 33 0.35 -26.13 24.59
N PHE A 34 -0.46 -25.15 24.19
CA PHE A 34 -0.22 -24.33 23.00
C PHE A 34 0.56 -23.02 23.28
N LEU A 35 1.03 -22.83 24.51
CA LEU A 35 1.94 -21.76 24.91
C LEU A 35 3.35 -22.35 25.04
N ILE A 36 4.32 -21.71 24.38
CA ILE A 36 5.79 -21.86 24.47
C ILE A 36 6.44 -22.58 23.25
N LEU A 37 7.20 -21.78 22.47
CA LEU A 37 8.33 -22.10 21.56
C LEU A 37 8.09 -22.08 20.03
N ILE A 38 7.97 -20.86 19.49
CA ILE A 38 8.67 -20.43 18.25
C ILE A 38 9.77 -19.42 18.61
N GLY A 39 10.48 -19.66 19.70
CA GLY A 39 11.60 -18.82 20.12
C GLY A 39 12.56 -19.63 20.97
N SER A 40 13.60 -20.20 20.36
CA SER A 40 14.64 -20.88 21.12
C SER A 40 15.32 -19.91 22.10
N PRO A 41 15.49 -20.26 23.39
CA PRO A 41 16.23 -19.43 24.34
C PRO A 41 17.74 -19.54 24.07
N PHE A 42 18.37 -18.43 23.70
CA PHE A 42 19.82 -18.35 23.58
C PHE A 42 20.49 -18.24 24.96
N THR A 43 21.30 -19.23 25.32
CA THR A 43 22.40 -19.10 26.26
C THR A 43 23.62 -18.58 25.52
N VAL A 44 24.03 -17.34 25.79
CA VAL A 44 25.20 -16.68 25.20
C VAL A 44 26.49 -17.27 25.78
N ALA A 45 27.24 -18.02 24.97
CA ALA A 45 28.66 -18.26 25.20
C ALA A 45 29.47 -17.20 24.43
N LYS A 46 30.25 -16.40 25.16
CA LYS A 46 31.13 -15.36 24.61
C LYS A 46 32.23 -15.98 23.77
N SER A 47 32.25 -15.70 22.47
CA SER A 47 33.47 -15.69 21.66
C SER A 47 33.45 -14.45 20.76
N LYS A 48 34.54 -13.68 20.80
CA LYS A 48 34.75 -12.50 19.95
C LYS A 48 35.21 -12.94 18.56
N PRO A 49 34.65 -12.40 17.47
CA PRO A 49 35.38 -12.21 16.23
C PRO A 49 35.65 -10.72 15.97
N LYS A 50 36.78 -10.50 15.31
CA LYS A 50 37.38 -9.20 15.00
C LYS A 50 36.76 -8.62 13.72
N GLY A 51 36.39 -7.35 13.79
CA GLY A 51 36.47 -6.31 12.75
C GLY A 51 36.06 -6.62 11.30
N CYS A 52 34.94 -6.04 10.88
CA CYS A 52 34.90 -5.12 9.73
C CYS A 52 33.72 -4.17 9.91
N SER A 53 34.00 -2.90 10.22
CA SER A 53 33.01 -1.86 10.43
C SER A 53 32.66 -1.19 9.10
N ILE A 54 31.44 -1.37 8.61
CA ILE A 54 30.80 -0.42 7.69
C ILE A 54 29.85 0.40 8.56
N SER A 55 30.18 1.69 8.72
CA SER A 55 29.46 2.62 9.57
C SER A 55 28.08 2.92 8.99
N CYS A 56 27.04 2.40 9.64
CA CYS A 56 25.68 2.88 9.51
C CYS A 56 25.58 4.25 10.23
N SER A 57 25.35 5.32 9.48
CA SER A 57 25.21 6.67 10.04
C SER A 57 23.91 6.79 10.82
N LYS A 58 24.01 6.71 12.15
CA LYS A 58 22.98 7.21 13.07
C LYS A 58 22.77 8.69 12.81
N LEU A 59 21.51 9.10 12.62
CA LEU A 59 21.10 10.51 12.71
C LEU A 59 21.52 11.06 14.10
N PRO A 60 22.22 12.21 14.19
CA PRO A 60 22.58 12.76 15.49
C PRO A 60 21.36 13.36 16.16
N ILE A 61 21.07 12.91 17.37
CA ILE A 61 20.27 13.65 18.35
C ILE A 61 21.13 14.87 18.75
N GLN A 62 20.79 16.05 18.26
CA GLN A 62 21.39 17.29 18.74
C GLN A 62 20.57 17.82 19.93
N GLU A 63 21.21 17.89 21.09
CA GLU A 63 20.70 18.59 22.27
C GLU A 63 20.38 20.05 21.92
N SER A 64 19.17 20.46 22.28
CA SER A 64 18.61 21.79 22.06
C SER A 64 19.43 22.88 22.76
N LYS A 65 20.08 23.74 21.98
CA LYS A 65 20.46 25.11 22.40
C LYS A 65 20.23 26.08 21.24
N ASN A 66 19.25 26.97 21.43
CA ASN A 66 18.94 28.18 20.66
C ASN A 66 19.69 28.39 19.34
N SER A 67 19.10 27.93 18.24
CA SER A 67 19.49 28.27 16.87
C SER A 67 18.28 28.20 15.93
N GLN A 68 17.26 29.03 16.20
CA GLN A 68 16.05 29.14 15.37
C GLN A 68 16.18 30.14 14.21
N GLU A 69 17.36 30.70 13.96
CA GLU A 69 17.58 31.61 12.82
C GLU A 69 18.51 31.00 11.75
N THR A 70 19.47 30.16 12.11
CA THR A 70 20.53 29.71 11.17
C THR A 70 20.16 28.49 10.30
N GLN A 71 19.21 27.66 10.71
CA GLN A 71 18.81 26.47 9.94
C GLN A 71 17.78 26.80 8.84
N HIS A 72 17.14 27.97 8.93
CA HIS A 72 16.03 28.40 8.07
C HIS A 72 16.49 29.14 6.81
N ASP A 73 17.68 29.73 6.83
CA ASP A 73 18.34 30.27 5.64
C ASP A 73 18.96 29.17 4.77
N LEU A 74 19.23 27.97 5.32
CA LEU A 74 19.93 26.89 4.60
C LEU A 74 19.13 26.29 3.42
N SER A 75 17.81 26.17 3.53
CA SER A 75 16.95 25.66 2.44
C SER A 75 16.85 26.66 1.27
N LEU A 76 16.79 27.96 1.60
CA LEU A 76 16.82 29.06 0.63
C LEU A 76 18.24 29.28 0.03
N ILE A 77 19.29 29.05 0.81
CA ILE A 77 20.69 29.05 0.34
C ILE A 77 20.93 27.87 -0.58
N GLN A 78 20.38 26.68 -0.32
CA GLN A 78 20.43 25.55 -1.25
C GLN A 78 19.75 25.88 -2.59
N TRP A 79 18.58 26.53 -2.57
CA TRP A 79 17.92 27.00 -3.80
C TRP A 79 18.75 28.04 -4.55
N LYS A 80 19.33 29.03 -3.85
CA LYS A 80 20.23 30.04 -4.47
C LYS A 80 21.54 29.43 -4.98
N HIS A 81 22.06 28.38 -4.34
CA HIS A 81 23.22 27.63 -4.84
C HIS A 81 22.89 26.80 -6.08
N LEU A 82 21.65 26.30 -6.21
CA LEU A 82 21.15 25.62 -7.41
C LEU A 82 20.89 26.57 -8.59
N GLN A 83 20.90 27.90 -8.36
CA GLN A 83 20.85 28.90 -9.45
C GLN A 83 22.21 29.14 -10.13
N GLY A 84 23.27 28.44 -9.72
CA GLY A 84 24.59 28.49 -10.37
C GLY A 84 24.81 27.33 -11.34
N GLU A 85 24.85 27.64 -12.64
CA GLU A 85 25.34 26.84 -13.78
C GLU A 85 24.53 25.63 -14.31
N ASP A 86 23.44 25.19 -13.69
CA ASP A 86 22.56 24.14 -14.27
C ASP A 86 21.06 24.49 -14.13
N ALA A 87 20.62 25.60 -14.74
CA ALA A 87 19.19 25.79 -14.98
C ALA A 87 18.69 24.66 -15.90
N PRO A 88 17.68 23.85 -15.51
CA PRO A 88 17.26 22.71 -16.31
C PRO A 88 16.73 23.20 -17.65
N GLN A 89 17.49 22.94 -18.72
CA GLN A 89 16.94 23.01 -20.07
C GLN A 89 15.91 21.90 -20.20
N ILE A 90 14.63 22.28 -20.23
CA ILE A 90 13.55 21.34 -20.43
C ILE A 90 13.66 20.82 -21.87
N GLY A 91 14.11 19.58 -22.04
CA GLY A 91 13.99 18.83 -23.28
C GLY A 91 12.54 18.38 -23.51
N ILE A 92 11.62 19.34 -23.66
CA ILE A 92 10.16 19.14 -23.67
C ILE A 92 9.71 18.11 -24.72
N GLY A 93 10.47 17.92 -25.80
CA GLY A 93 10.08 17.00 -26.89
C GLY A 93 10.46 15.53 -26.70
N SER A 94 11.60 15.22 -26.07
CA SER A 94 12.12 13.84 -26.05
C SER A 94 11.63 13.02 -24.85
N SER A 95 11.36 13.68 -23.72
CA SER A 95 10.89 13.01 -22.49
C SER A 95 9.44 12.55 -22.61
N ASN A 96 8.58 13.34 -23.25
CA ASN A 96 7.15 13.02 -23.40
C ASN A 96 6.93 11.82 -24.32
N ILE A 97 7.70 11.69 -25.41
CA ILE A 97 7.62 10.52 -26.30
C ILE A 97 8.01 9.23 -25.56
N ALA A 98 9.07 9.28 -24.74
CA ALA A 98 9.52 8.12 -23.96
C ALA A 98 8.48 7.67 -22.92
N ILE A 99 7.84 8.63 -22.22
CA ILE A 99 6.73 8.38 -21.29
C ILE A 99 5.55 7.74 -22.03
N GLU A 100 5.14 8.30 -23.17
CA GLU A 100 4.02 7.76 -23.96
C GLU A 100 4.26 6.32 -24.43
N GLU A 101 5.48 6.01 -24.89
CA GLU A 101 5.85 4.66 -25.31
C GLU A 101 5.87 3.68 -24.12
N ALA A 102 6.40 4.09 -22.97
CA ALA A 102 6.37 3.28 -21.75
C ALA A 102 4.94 3.03 -21.28
N VAL A 103 4.07 4.05 -21.30
CA VAL A 103 2.64 3.90 -20.99
C VAL A 103 1.98 2.89 -21.93
N LYS A 104 2.28 2.91 -23.24
CA LYS A 104 1.75 1.91 -24.19
C LYS A 104 2.18 0.48 -23.84
N ARG A 105 3.43 0.28 -23.41
CA ARG A 105 3.94 -1.04 -23.01
C ARG A 105 3.27 -1.53 -21.73
N VAL A 106 3.14 -0.69 -20.71
CA VAL A 106 2.40 -1.04 -19.48
C VAL A 106 0.92 -1.31 -19.75
N LYS A 107 0.25 -0.54 -20.62
CA LYS A 107 -1.12 -0.85 -21.08
C LYS A 107 -1.21 -2.20 -21.80
N SER A 108 -0.15 -2.61 -22.49
CA SER A 108 -0.10 -3.95 -23.09
C SER A 108 0.00 -5.05 -22.03
N ILE A 109 0.73 -4.82 -20.93
CA ILE A 109 0.79 -5.76 -19.81
C ILE A 109 -0.61 -5.92 -19.20
N LEU A 110 -1.27 -4.81 -18.84
CA LEU A 110 -2.59 -4.82 -18.21
C LEU A 110 -3.65 -5.59 -19.02
N ARG A 111 -3.66 -5.43 -20.35
CA ARG A 111 -4.62 -6.12 -21.23
C ARG A 111 -4.37 -7.62 -21.38
N ASN A 112 -3.17 -8.09 -21.04
CA ASN A 112 -2.76 -9.49 -21.22
C ASN A 112 -2.69 -10.26 -19.89
N ILE A 113 -3.10 -9.65 -18.76
CA ILE A 113 -3.19 -10.34 -17.48
C ILE A 113 -4.16 -11.52 -17.60
N SER A 114 -3.78 -12.66 -17.01
CA SER A 114 -4.57 -13.89 -17.04
C SER A 114 -4.43 -14.66 -15.73
N ASP A 115 -3.90 -15.89 -15.78
CA ASP A 115 -3.74 -16.77 -14.62
C ASP A 115 -2.48 -16.49 -13.79
N GLY A 116 -1.68 -15.47 -14.18
CA GLY A 116 -0.44 -15.08 -13.54
C GLY A 116 0.79 -15.19 -14.45
N GLU A 117 1.62 -14.14 -14.49
CA GLU A 117 2.98 -14.19 -15.00
C GLU A 117 3.94 -14.40 -13.82
N ILE A 118 4.40 -15.65 -13.67
CA ILE A 118 5.21 -16.12 -12.54
C ILE A 118 6.34 -17.00 -13.04
N THR A 119 7.53 -16.89 -12.43
CA THR A 119 8.68 -17.71 -12.82
C THR A 119 8.52 -19.19 -12.48
N ILE A 120 9.17 -20.04 -13.27
CA ILE A 120 9.10 -21.50 -13.13
C ILE A 120 9.83 -21.99 -11.88
N SER A 121 9.23 -22.98 -11.20
CA SER A 121 9.84 -23.71 -10.09
C SER A 121 10.45 -25.00 -10.61
N ALA A 122 11.76 -25.17 -10.48
CA ALA A 122 12.44 -26.39 -10.91
C ALA A 122 12.03 -27.59 -10.04
N TYR A 123 11.82 -27.36 -8.74
CA TYR A 123 11.27 -28.33 -7.79
C TYR A 123 9.91 -28.88 -8.25
N ASP A 124 8.95 -28.01 -8.54
CA ASP A 124 7.61 -28.42 -8.93
C ASP A 124 7.61 -29.07 -10.32
N THR A 125 8.40 -28.54 -11.25
CA THR A 125 8.58 -29.14 -12.59
C THR A 125 9.15 -30.55 -12.49
N ALA A 126 10.09 -30.81 -11.57
CA ALA A 126 10.61 -32.14 -11.32
C ALA A 126 9.54 -33.12 -10.78
N TRP A 127 8.64 -32.66 -9.90
CA TRP A 127 7.51 -33.48 -9.47
C TRP A 127 6.55 -33.82 -10.60
N VAL A 128 6.25 -32.88 -11.50
CA VAL A 128 5.45 -33.15 -12.70
C VAL A 128 6.19 -34.15 -13.61
N ALA A 129 7.49 -33.98 -13.79
CA ALA A 129 8.32 -34.85 -14.62
C ALA A 129 8.38 -36.31 -14.11
N LEU A 130 8.15 -36.55 -12.83
CA LEU A 130 8.12 -37.91 -12.24
C LEU A 130 6.86 -38.71 -12.59
N ILE A 131 5.83 -38.09 -13.17
CA ILE A 131 4.57 -38.76 -13.44
C ILE A 131 4.73 -39.80 -14.56
N ASP A 132 4.36 -41.05 -14.29
CA ASP A 132 4.32 -42.13 -15.28
C ASP A 132 3.03 -42.06 -16.12
N ALA A 133 3.15 -42.11 -17.45
CA ALA A 133 2.04 -42.19 -18.39
C ALA A 133 1.23 -43.50 -18.27
N GLY A 134 1.79 -44.52 -17.60
CA GLY A 134 1.22 -45.85 -17.43
C GLY A 134 1.96 -46.93 -18.23
N ASP A 135 2.94 -46.53 -19.04
CA ASP A 135 3.78 -47.39 -19.88
C ASP A 135 5.27 -47.29 -19.53
N LYS A 136 5.59 -46.76 -18.34
CA LYS A 136 6.97 -46.49 -17.87
C LYS A 136 7.67 -45.43 -18.70
N THR A 137 6.92 -44.44 -19.18
CA THR A 137 7.46 -43.22 -19.79
C THR A 137 6.91 -41.98 -19.07
N PRO A 138 7.62 -40.83 -19.13
CA PRO A 138 7.12 -39.60 -18.54
C PRO A 138 5.80 -39.16 -19.20
N ALA A 139 4.76 -38.93 -18.41
CA ALA A 139 3.48 -38.38 -18.88
C ALA A 139 3.63 -36.96 -19.43
N PHE A 140 4.65 -36.23 -18.96
CA PHE A 140 4.99 -34.88 -19.40
C PHE A 140 6.44 -34.79 -19.88
N PRO A 141 6.76 -35.27 -21.09
CA PRO A 141 8.14 -35.21 -21.62
C PRO A 141 8.70 -33.79 -21.74
N SER A 142 7.83 -32.80 -21.95
CA SER A 142 8.21 -31.37 -21.98
C SER A 142 8.75 -30.88 -20.63
N ALA A 143 8.26 -31.39 -19.50
CA ALA A 143 8.79 -31.06 -18.17
C ALA A 143 10.21 -31.62 -17.98
N VAL A 144 10.47 -32.86 -18.42
CA VAL A 144 11.82 -33.44 -18.44
C VAL A 144 12.76 -32.59 -19.31
N LYS A 145 12.29 -32.19 -20.50
CA LYS A 145 13.06 -31.33 -21.41
C LYS A 145 13.38 -29.97 -20.77
N TRP A 146 12.40 -29.34 -20.12
CA TRP A 146 12.61 -28.06 -19.43
C TRP A 146 13.71 -28.18 -18.38
N ILE A 147 13.72 -29.24 -17.57
CA ILE A 147 14.77 -29.47 -16.55
C ILE A 147 16.16 -29.50 -17.22
N VAL A 148 16.30 -30.23 -18.32
CA VAL A 148 17.60 -30.37 -19.02
C VAL A 148 18.07 -29.04 -19.61
N ASP A 149 17.15 -28.28 -20.20
CA ASP A 149 17.46 -27.03 -20.90
C ASP A 149 17.75 -25.86 -19.93
N ASN A 150 17.38 -25.98 -18.65
CA ASN A 150 17.48 -24.89 -17.66
C ASN A 150 18.42 -25.19 -16.47
N GLN A 151 19.36 -26.13 -16.60
CA GLN A 151 20.42 -26.30 -15.60
C GLN A 151 21.34 -25.07 -15.59
N LEU A 152 21.61 -24.50 -14.42
CA LEU A 152 22.54 -23.39 -14.25
C LEU A 152 23.99 -23.83 -14.51
N SER A 153 24.88 -22.87 -14.77
CA SER A 153 26.27 -23.15 -15.14
C SER A 153 27.06 -23.89 -14.05
N ASP A 154 26.68 -23.72 -12.78
CA ASP A 154 27.26 -24.39 -11.62
C ASP A 154 26.72 -25.82 -11.39
N GLY A 155 25.78 -26.27 -12.23
CA GLY A 155 25.14 -27.58 -12.12
C GLY A 155 23.87 -27.60 -11.27
N SER A 156 23.50 -26.48 -10.64
CA SER A 156 22.27 -26.36 -9.85
C SER A 156 21.05 -25.98 -10.70
N TRP A 157 19.88 -25.97 -10.05
CA TRP A 157 18.66 -25.32 -10.52
C TRP A 157 18.13 -24.38 -9.42
N GLY A 158 17.41 -23.32 -9.80
CA GLY A 158 16.82 -22.34 -8.87
C GLY A 158 16.83 -20.93 -9.45
N ASP A 159 16.65 -19.90 -8.62
CA ASP A 159 16.74 -18.50 -9.07
C ASP A 159 18.18 -18.17 -9.50
N ALA A 160 18.32 -17.62 -10.71
CA ALA A 160 19.63 -17.34 -11.33
C ALA A 160 20.29 -16.06 -10.79
N HIS A 161 19.50 -15.13 -10.24
CA HIS A 161 19.94 -13.80 -9.83
C HIS A 161 20.11 -13.67 -8.31
N LEU A 162 19.40 -14.48 -7.52
CA LEU A 162 19.55 -14.58 -6.08
C LEU A 162 19.95 -16.01 -5.68
N PHE A 163 21.13 -16.15 -5.08
CA PHE A 163 21.61 -17.45 -4.60
C PHE A 163 21.14 -17.69 -3.16
N SER A 164 20.43 -18.80 -2.93
CA SER A 164 20.13 -19.34 -1.60
C SER A 164 20.43 -20.84 -1.59
N TYR A 165 21.14 -21.36 -0.59
CA TYR A 165 21.43 -22.80 -0.51
C TYR A 165 20.14 -23.62 -0.34
N HIS A 166 19.20 -23.18 0.49
CA HIS A 166 17.90 -23.83 0.64
C HIS A 166 17.21 -23.96 -0.73
N ASP A 167 17.12 -22.88 -1.51
CA ASP A 167 16.50 -22.89 -2.85
C ASP A 167 17.29 -23.78 -3.82
N ARG A 168 18.60 -23.59 -3.93
CA ARG A 168 19.41 -24.34 -4.89
C ARG A 168 19.44 -25.83 -4.59
N LEU A 169 19.56 -26.24 -3.32
CA LEU A 169 19.67 -27.64 -2.94
C LEU A 169 18.35 -28.39 -3.16
N ILE A 170 17.20 -27.80 -2.81
CA ILE A 170 15.90 -28.47 -3.00
C ILE A 170 15.53 -28.60 -4.47
N ASN A 171 15.73 -27.54 -5.27
CA ASN A 171 15.51 -27.57 -6.71
C ASN A 171 16.44 -28.60 -7.39
N THR A 172 17.74 -28.55 -7.08
CA THR A 172 18.73 -29.44 -7.70
C THR A 172 18.47 -30.90 -7.37
N LEU A 173 18.19 -31.22 -6.10
CA LEU A 173 17.90 -32.60 -5.71
C LEU A 173 16.65 -33.12 -6.43
N ALA A 174 15.61 -32.29 -6.60
CA ALA A 174 14.37 -32.70 -7.24
C ALA A 174 14.60 -33.01 -8.73
N CYS A 175 15.30 -32.12 -9.44
CA CYS A 175 15.67 -32.32 -10.82
C CYS A 175 16.53 -33.58 -11.02
N VAL A 176 17.52 -33.81 -10.15
CA VAL A 176 18.36 -35.02 -10.19
C VAL A 176 17.50 -36.28 -9.99
N VAL A 177 16.59 -36.29 -9.02
CA VAL A 177 15.67 -37.40 -8.76
C VAL A 177 14.79 -37.69 -9.97
N ALA A 178 14.24 -36.66 -10.61
CA ALA A 178 13.41 -36.80 -11.82
C ALA A 178 14.21 -37.42 -12.98
N LEU A 179 15.39 -36.88 -13.29
CA LEU A 179 16.23 -37.38 -14.38
C LEU A 179 16.69 -38.83 -14.15
N ARG A 180 17.07 -39.17 -12.91
CA ARG A 180 17.54 -40.52 -12.54
C ARG A 180 16.42 -41.54 -12.52
N SER A 181 15.21 -41.16 -12.10
CA SER A 181 14.05 -42.07 -12.12
C SER A 181 13.74 -42.59 -13.54
N TRP A 182 14.02 -41.78 -14.56
CA TRP A 182 13.84 -42.16 -15.96
C TRP A 182 15.10 -42.69 -16.67
N ASN A 183 16.26 -42.68 -15.99
CA ASN A 183 17.57 -42.97 -16.58
C ASN A 183 17.88 -42.10 -17.82
N LEU A 184 17.48 -40.83 -17.79
CA LEU A 184 17.71 -39.87 -18.88
C LEU A 184 18.75 -38.82 -18.48
N PHE A 185 19.45 -38.27 -19.48
CA PHE A 185 20.37 -37.13 -19.34
C PHE A 185 21.40 -37.27 -18.18
N PRO A 186 22.23 -38.32 -18.20
CA PRO A 186 23.15 -38.62 -17.10
C PRO A 186 24.19 -37.52 -16.84
N HIS A 187 24.55 -36.74 -17.86
CA HIS A 187 25.49 -35.64 -17.74
C HIS A 187 24.95 -34.51 -16.83
N GLN A 188 23.73 -34.03 -17.10
CA GLN A 188 23.06 -33.00 -16.28
C GLN A 188 22.86 -33.52 -14.86
N SER A 189 22.39 -34.76 -14.72
CA SER A 189 22.23 -35.40 -13.41
C SER A 189 23.53 -35.46 -12.62
N GLN A 190 24.65 -35.83 -13.26
CA GLN A 190 25.94 -35.91 -12.58
C GLN A 190 26.43 -34.54 -12.09
N LYS A 191 26.26 -33.48 -12.90
CA LYS A 191 26.57 -32.12 -12.48
C LYS A 191 25.75 -31.67 -11.26
N GLY A 192 24.45 -31.99 -11.24
CA GLY A 192 23.59 -31.68 -10.10
C GLY A 192 23.99 -32.43 -8.83
N ILE A 193 24.39 -33.70 -8.95
CA ILE A 193 24.94 -34.48 -7.83
C ILE A 193 26.22 -33.85 -7.29
N THR A 194 27.14 -33.46 -8.18
CA THR A 194 28.38 -32.78 -7.79
C THR A 194 28.09 -31.46 -7.07
N PHE A 195 27.20 -30.62 -7.61
CA PHE A 195 26.79 -29.39 -6.93
C PHE A 195 26.22 -29.67 -5.53
N PHE A 196 25.34 -30.67 -5.40
CA PHE A 196 24.74 -31.03 -4.11
C PHE A 196 25.80 -31.47 -3.09
N GLN A 197 26.71 -32.35 -3.51
CA GLN A 197 27.81 -32.86 -2.66
C GLN A 197 28.72 -31.73 -2.18
N GLU A 198 29.06 -30.78 -3.05
CA GLU A 198 29.97 -29.67 -2.74
C GLU A 198 29.34 -28.58 -1.85
N ASN A 199 28.01 -28.51 -1.75
CA ASN A 199 27.32 -27.39 -1.12
C ASN A 199 26.40 -27.77 0.05
N ILE A 200 26.08 -29.05 0.27
CA ILE A 200 25.13 -29.45 1.32
C ILE A 200 25.58 -29.04 2.73
N GLU A 201 26.88 -29.07 3.03
CA GLU A 201 27.41 -28.68 4.35
C GLU A 201 27.21 -27.17 4.63
N LYS A 202 27.15 -26.35 3.57
CA LYS A 202 26.99 -24.89 3.70
C LYS A 202 25.57 -24.49 4.08
N LEU A 203 24.62 -25.42 4.06
CA LEU A 203 23.25 -25.20 4.52
C LEU A 203 23.18 -24.88 6.03
N GLU A 204 24.16 -25.32 6.83
CA GLU A 204 24.25 -25.01 8.26
C GLU A 204 24.58 -23.52 8.52
N GLU A 205 25.24 -22.87 7.56
CA GLU A 205 25.63 -21.46 7.66
C GLU A 205 24.55 -20.49 7.15
N GLU A 206 23.51 -21.00 6.48
CA GLU A 206 22.50 -20.16 5.85
C GLU A 206 21.42 -19.70 6.84
N ASN A 207 21.02 -18.44 6.71
CA ASN A 207 19.94 -17.87 7.50
C ASN A 207 18.62 -18.62 7.28
N HIS A 208 17.99 -19.06 8.38
CA HIS A 208 16.71 -19.75 8.37
C HIS A 208 15.50 -18.83 8.14
N GLU A 209 15.66 -17.50 8.21
CA GLU A 209 14.56 -16.54 8.07
C GLU A 209 13.87 -16.64 6.69
N HIS A 210 14.63 -16.82 5.62
CA HIS A 210 14.12 -16.92 4.24
C HIS A 210 14.03 -18.37 3.74
N MET A 211 13.98 -19.34 4.66
CA MET A 211 13.83 -20.74 4.29
C MET A 211 12.51 -20.99 3.54
N PRO A 212 12.53 -21.68 2.38
CA PRO A 212 11.33 -21.94 1.58
C PRO A 212 10.20 -22.67 2.34
N ILE A 213 8.96 -22.45 1.88
CA ILE A 213 7.76 -23.05 2.46
C ILE A 213 7.87 -24.56 2.49
N GLY A 214 7.74 -25.13 3.68
CA GLY A 214 7.72 -26.58 3.85
C GLY A 214 9.06 -27.27 3.65
N PHE A 215 10.17 -26.54 3.50
CA PHE A 215 11.51 -27.11 3.26
C PHE A 215 11.86 -28.24 4.24
N GLU A 216 11.67 -28.02 5.55
CA GLU A 216 11.96 -29.00 6.61
C GLU A 216 11.13 -30.30 6.51
N VAL A 217 10.10 -30.36 5.66
CA VAL A 217 9.28 -31.55 5.42
C VAL A 217 9.51 -32.10 4.01
N ALA A 218 9.55 -31.22 3.01
CA ALA A 218 9.74 -31.55 1.60
C ALA A 218 11.16 -32.09 1.33
N PHE A 219 12.19 -31.40 1.82
CA PHE A 219 13.59 -31.73 1.53
C PHE A 219 14.01 -33.12 2.05
N PRO A 220 13.70 -33.52 3.31
CA PRO A 220 14.02 -34.87 3.77
C PRO A 220 13.18 -35.95 3.11
N SER A 221 11.95 -35.64 2.71
CA SER A 221 11.11 -36.59 1.94
C SER A 221 11.73 -36.89 0.58
N LEU A 222 12.25 -35.85 -0.08
CA LEU A 222 12.93 -35.97 -1.35
C LEU A 222 14.28 -36.72 -1.23
N LEU A 223 15.01 -36.53 -0.12
CA LEU A 223 16.21 -37.31 0.19
C LEU A 223 15.93 -38.81 0.35
N GLU A 224 14.80 -39.19 0.97
CA GLU A 224 14.41 -40.60 1.05
C GLU A 224 14.08 -41.19 -0.32
N ILE A 225 13.45 -40.42 -1.22
CA ILE A 225 13.23 -40.84 -2.60
C ILE A 225 14.57 -41.04 -3.31
N ALA A 226 15.49 -40.08 -3.18
CA ALA A 226 16.83 -40.15 -3.77
C ALA A 226 17.60 -41.40 -3.29
N ARG A 227 17.52 -41.71 -1.99
CA ARG A 227 18.11 -42.91 -1.40
C ARG A 227 17.49 -44.18 -1.99
N GLY A 228 16.17 -44.20 -2.18
CA GLY A 228 15.43 -45.34 -2.75
C GLY A 228 15.83 -45.69 -4.19
N ILE A 229 16.36 -44.74 -4.95
CA ILE A 229 16.85 -44.94 -6.33
C ILE A 229 18.38 -44.91 -6.46
N ASN A 230 19.10 -45.06 -5.34
CA ASN A 230 20.56 -45.17 -5.27
C ASN A 230 21.32 -43.95 -5.83
N ILE A 231 20.83 -42.73 -5.59
CA ILE A 231 21.60 -41.51 -5.85
C ILE A 231 22.65 -41.35 -4.74
N ASP A 232 23.91 -41.18 -5.12
CA ASP A 232 25.03 -41.01 -4.20
C ASP A 232 25.15 -39.55 -3.73
N VAL A 233 24.55 -39.23 -2.58
CA VAL A 233 24.70 -37.93 -1.91
C VAL A 233 25.03 -38.14 -0.42
N PRO A 234 25.58 -37.13 0.27
CA PRO A 234 26.06 -37.25 1.65
C PRO A 234 24.91 -37.35 2.66
N TYR A 235 24.21 -38.50 2.75
CA TYR A 235 23.02 -38.66 3.58
C TYR A 235 23.26 -38.52 5.09
N ASP A 236 24.48 -38.77 5.55
CA ASP A 236 24.83 -38.84 6.97
C ASP A 236 25.42 -37.54 7.55
N THR A 237 25.45 -36.47 6.74
CA THR A 237 25.96 -35.15 7.15
C THR A 237 25.15 -34.60 8.35
N PRO A 238 25.82 -33.95 9.34
CA PRO A 238 25.15 -33.44 10.54
C PRO A 238 23.92 -32.58 10.26
N VAL A 239 23.99 -31.67 9.27
CA VAL A 239 22.88 -30.80 8.88
C VAL A 239 21.64 -31.59 8.46
N LEU A 240 21.81 -32.70 7.74
CA LEU A 240 20.68 -33.53 7.32
C LEU A 240 20.02 -34.25 8.48
N LYS A 241 20.82 -34.75 9.45
CA LYS A 241 20.28 -35.40 10.66
C LYS A 241 19.38 -34.46 11.44
N ASP A 242 19.77 -33.19 11.56
CA ASP A 242 18.94 -32.16 12.19
C ASP A 242 17.64 -31.91 11.42
N ILE A 243 17.70 -31.78 10.09
CA ILE A 243 16.48 -31.55 9.28
C ILE A 243 15.54 -32.77 9.34
N PHE A 244 16.05 -34.01 9.36
CA PHE A 244 15.21 -35.20 9.59
C PHE A 244 14.53 -35.19 10.96
N ALA A 245 15.22 -34.74 12.01
CA ALA A 245 14.61 -34.59 13.34
C ALA A 245 13.52 -33.50 13.34
N LYS A 246 13.78 -32.37 12.68
CA LYS A 246 12.80 -31.28 12.49
C LYS A 246 11.57 -31.75 11.73
N LYS A 247 11.74 -32.59 10.69
CA LYS A 247 10.63 -33.20 9.96
C LYS A 247 9.70 -33.99 10.88
N GLU A 248 10.23 -34.93 11.65
CA GLU A 248 9.41 -35.78 12.53
C GLU A 248 8.69 -34.95 13.60
N LEU A 249 9.37 -33.95 14.17
CA LEU A 249 8.77 -33.01 15.11
C LEU A 249 7.65 -32.17 14.46
N LYS A 250 7.77 -31.78 13.19
CA LYS A 250 6.70 -31.10 12.46
C LYS A 250 5.54 -32.03 12.13
N LEU A 251 5.82 -33.24 11.64
CA LEU A 251 4.77 -34.22 11.28
C LEU A 251 3.91 -34.61 12.48
N THR A 252 4.48 -34.70 13.69
CA THR A 252 3.71 -34.97 14.92
C THR A 252 2.80 -33.81 15.35
N ARG A 253 3.13 -32.57 14.94
CA ARG A 253 2.32 -31.37 15.20
C ARG A 253 1.23 -31.15 14.16
N ILE A 254 1.30 -31.81 13.00
CA ILE A 254 0.28 -31.71 11.97
C ILE A 254 -0.98 -32.42 12.47
N PRO A 255 -2.13 -31.72 12.56
CA PRO A 255 -3.38 -32.34 12.95
C PRO A 255 -3.93 -33.15 11.76
N LYS A 256 -3.39 -34.35 11.55
CA LYS A 256 -3.74 -35.22 10.41
C LYS A 256 -5.25 -35.42 10.28
N GLU A 257 -5.99 -35.56 11.38
CA GLU A 257 -7.45 -35.68 11.33
C GLU A 257 -8.16 -34.44 10.77
N ILE A 258 -7.66 -33.24 11.06
CA ILE A 258 -8.22 -31.98 10.59
C ILE A 258 -7.90 -31.79 9.10
N MET A 259 -6.67 -32.10 8.69
CA MET A 259 -6.20 -32.00 7.31
C MET A 259 -7.03 -32.82 6.32
N HIS A 260 -7.65 -33.93 6.77
CA HIS A 260 -8.52 -34.77 5.95
C HIS A 260 -10.01 -34.39 6.02
N LYS A 261 -10.38 -33.38 6.82
CA LYS A 261 -11.78 -32.96 7.03
C LYS A 261 -12.07 -31.56 6.51
N ILE A 262 -11.10 -30.64 6.61
CA ILE A 262 -11.27 -29.25 6.20
C ILE A 262 -10.08 -28.79 5.35
N PRO A 263 -10.29 -27.88 4.39
CA PRO A 263 -9.20 -27.27 3.63
C PRO A 263 -8.26 -26.49 4.54
N THR A 264 -6.96 -26.72 4.41
CA THR A 264 -5.90 -26.00 5.16
C THR A 264 -4.69 -25.79 4.25
N THR A 265 -3.77 -24.92 4.65
CA THR A 265 -2.52 -24.67 3.90
C THR A 265 -1.65 -25.93 3.71
N LEU A 266 -1.87 -26.97 4.51
CA LEU A 266 -1.18 -28.26 4.40
C LEU A 266 -1.44 -28.97 3.06
N LEU A 267 -2.57 -28.71 2.41
CA LEU A 267 -2.88 -29.22 1.08
C LEU A 267 -1.86 -28.74 0.02
N HIS A 268 -1.18 -27.62 0.28
CA HIS A 268 -0.17 -27.10 -0.62
C HIS A 268 1.13 -27.94 -0.62
N SER A 269 1.36 -28.82 0.37
CA SER A 269 2.63 -29.55 0.57
C SER A 269 2.46 -31.05 0.86
N LEU A 270 1.51 -31.72 0.21
CA LEU A 270 1.21 -33.14 0.48
C LEU A 270 2.37 -34.08 0.12
N GLU A 271 3.23 -33.70 -0.83
CA GLU A 271 4.36 -34.48 -1.31
C GLU A 271 5.43 -34.76 -0.24
N GLY A 272 5.42 -33.99 0.85
CA GLY A 272 6.29 -34.19 2.00
C GLY A 272 5.69 -35.08 3.10
N MET A 273 4.44 -35.53 2.95
CA MET A 273 3.69 -36.21 4.00
C MET A 273 3.57 -37.73 3.77
N ARG A 274 3.32 -38.46 4.86
CA ARG A 274 3.13 -39.92 4.87
C ARG A 274 1.78 -40.29 5.48
N ASP A 275 1.29 -41.48 5.10
CA ASP A 275 0.04 -42.08 5.60
C ASP A 275 -1.20 -41.23 5.32
N LEU A 276 -1.37 -40.85 4.06
CA LEU A 276 -2.48 -40.02 3.59
C LEU A 276 -3.69 -40.87 3.18
N ASP A 277 -4.87 -40.42 3.56
CA ASP A 277 -6.15 -41.00 3.15
C ASP A 277 -6.69 -40.22 1.94
N TRP A 278 -6.36 -40.71 0.75
CA TRP A 278 -6.70 -40.06 -0.51
C TRP A 278 -8.20 -39.97 -0.78
N GLU A 279 -9.01 -40.90 -0.27
CA GLU A 279 -10.47 -40.85 -0.43
C GLU A 279 -11.05 -39.61 0.27
N LYS A 280 -10.48 -39.24 1.42
CA LYS A 280 -10.84 -38.01 2.12
C LYS A 280 -10.24 -36.78 1.49
N LEU A 281 -8.96 -36.81 1.10
CA LEU A 281 -8.27 -35.64 0.54
C LEU A 281 -8.88 -35.20 -0.80
N LEU A 282 -9.30 -36.11 -1.67
CA LEU A 282 -9.95 -35.75 -2.94
C LEU A 282 -11.23 -34.93 -2.75
N LYS A 283 -11.89 -35.01 -1.59
CA LYS A 283 -13.07 -34.19 -1.26
C LYS A 283 -12.69 -32.74 -0.94
N LEU A 284 -11.41 -32.45 -0.74
CA LEU A 284 -10.84 -31.13 -0.46
C LEU A 284 -10.09 -30.53 -1.67
N GLN A 285 -10.13 -31.21 -2.83
CA GLN A 285 -9.54 -30.73 -4.08
C GLN A 285 -10.18 -29.39 -4.49
N CYS A 286 -9.35 -28.48 -5.02
CA CYS A 286 -9.82 -27.22 -5.59
C CYS A 286 -10.64 -27.46 -6.86
N GLN A 287 -11.48 -26.49 -7.23
CA GLN A 287 -12.38 -26.62 -8.38
C GLN A 287 -11.66 -26.78 -9.72
N ASP A 288 -10.42 -26.30 -9.81
CA ASP A 288 -9.54 -26.44 -10.98
C ASP A 288 -8.86 -27.81 -11.07
N GLY A 289 -8.99 -28.65 -10.04
CA GLY A 289 -8.35 -29.96 -9.93
C GLY A 289 -7.05 -29.97 -9.11
N SER A 290 -6.59 -28.82 -8.64
CA SER A 290 -5.37 -28.71 -7.85
C SER A 290 -5.58 -29.10 -6.37
N PHE A 291 -4.48 -29.41 -5.69
CA PHE A 291 -4.41 -29.37 -4.23
C PHE A 291 -3.79 -28.03 -3.80
N LEU A 292 -4.66 -27.10 -3.43
CA LEU A 292 -4.34 -25.73 -3.03
C LEU A 292 -3.32 -25.06 -3.97
N PHE A 293 -3.60 -25.13 -5.27
CA PHE A 293 -2.86 -24.42 -6.32
C PHE A 293 -1.38 -24.80 -6.43
N SER A 294 -0.98 -25.98 -5.92
CA SER A 294 0.40 -26.46 -5.90
C SER A 294 0.62 -27.53 -6.96
N PRO A 295 1.45 -27.30 -8.00
CA PRO A 295 1.77 -28.32 -8.99
C PRO A 295 2.45 -29.56 -8.41
N SER A 296 3.43 -29.44 -7.53
CA SER A 296 4.06 -30.61 -6.89
C SER A 296 3.10 -31.42 -6.03
N SER A 297 2.27 -30.77 -5.20
CA SER A 297 1.28 -31.47 -4.36
C SER A 297 0.24 -32.20 -5.23
N THR A 298 -0.18 -31.56 -6.33
CA THR A 298 -1.14 -32.14 -7.28
C THR A 298 -0.53 -33.29 -8.10
N ALA A 299 0.75 -33.17 -8.51
CA ALA A 299 1.50 -34.24 -9.16
C ALA A 299 1.63 -35.46 -8.26
N PHE A 300 1.99 -35.25 -7.00
CA PHE A 300 2.04 -36.31 -6.00
C PHE A 300 0.67 -36.97 -5.79
N ALA A 301 -0.39 -36.18 -5.64
CA ALA A 301 -1.75 -36.72 -5.55
C ALA A 301 -2.14 -37.55 -6.78
N PHE A 302 -1.80 -37.09 -7.99
CA PHE A 302 -2.07 -37.83 -9.22
C PHE A 302 -1.32 -39.18 -9.26
N MET A 303 -0.06 -39.24 -8.84
CA MET A 303 0.71 -40.49 -8.79
C MET A 303 0.04 -41.56 -7.91
N HIS A 304 -0.64 -41.13 -6.85
CA HIS A 304 -1.33 -42.04 -5.92
C HIS A 304 -2.76 -42.39 -6.31
N THR A 305 -3.46 -41.49 -7.01
CA THR A 305 -4.92 -41.60 -7.22
C THR A 305 -5.32 -41.83 -8.67
N ARG A 306 -4.46 -41.43 -9.61
CA ARG A 306 -4.77 -41.31 -11.04
C ARG A 306 -6.02 -40.44 -11.31
N ASP A 307 -6.30 -39.48 -10.44
CA ASP A 307 -7.44 -38.57 -10.59
C ASP A 307 -7.35 -37.69 -11.86
N ASN A 308 -8.44 -37.64 -12.62
CA ASN A 308 -8.47 -36.94 -13.91
C ASN A 308 -8.43 -35.42 -13.75
N ASN A 309 -8.95 -34.86 -12.64
CA ASN A 309 -8.93 -33.42 -12.41
C ASN A 309 -7.51 -32.94 -12.07
N CYS A 310 -6.77 -33.70 -11.25
CA CYS A 310 -5.34 -33.45 -11.02
C CYS A 310 -4.58 -33.41 -12.36
N LEU A 311 -4.81 -34.40 -13.23
CA LEU A 311 -4.15 -34.46 -14.53
C LEU A 311 -4.51 -33.28 -15.44
N LYS A 312 -5.78 -32.86 -15.43
CA LYS A 312 -6.25 -31.69 -16.18
C LYS A 312 -5.56 -30.40 -15.72
N TYR A 313 -5.49 -30.16 -14.41
CA TYR A 313 -4.78 -29.03 -13.83
C TYR A 313 -3.30 -29.00 -14.29
N LEU A 314 -2.61 -30.13 -14.16
CA LEU A 314 -1.19 -30.24 -14.53
C LEU A 314 -0.96 -30.01 -16.02
N ARG A 315 -1.84 -30.53 -16.89
CA ARG A 315 -1.78 -30.28 -18.33
C ARG A 315 -1.90 -28.80 -18.66
N ASN A 316 -2.86 -28.11 -18.04
CA ASN A 316 -3.05 -26.67 -18.24
C ASN A 316 -1.80 -25.88 -17.83
N ALA A 317 -1.22 -26.18 -16.66
CA ALA A 317 -0.01 -25.52 -16.19
C ALA A 317 1.19 -25.77 -17.12
N VAL A 318 1.43 -27.03 -17.49
CA VAL A 318 2.54 -27.40 -18.39
C VAL A 318 2.39 -26.76 -19.78
N GLU A 319 1.17 -26.67 -20.30
CA GLU A 319 0.87 -26.00 -21.58
C GLU A 319 1.13 -24.49 -21.50
N ARG A 320 0.65 -23.84 -20.43
CA ARG A 320 0.84 -22.39 -20.20
C ARG A 320 2.32 -21.98 -20.11
N PHE A 321 3.15 -22.85 -19.56
CA PHE A 321 4.55 -22.58 -19.23
C PHE A 321 5.56 -23.40 -20.07
N ASN A 322 5.11 -23.93 -21.20
CA ASN A 322 5.96 -24.60 -22.20
C ASN A 322 6.86 -25.70 -21.61
N GLY A 323 6.32 -26.55 -20.74
CA GLY A 323 7.04 -27.65 -20.09
C GLY A 323 7.27 -27.43 -18.60
N GLY A 324 7.71 -26.23 -18.21
CA GLY A 324 7.87 -25.86 -16.81
C GLY A 324 6.53 -25.70 -16.09
N VAL A 325 6.57 -25.63 -14.75
CA VAL A 325 5.45 -25.15 -13.92
C VAL A 325 5.97 -24.30 -12.74
N PRO A 326 5.25 -23.26 -12.30
CA PRO A 326 5.61 -22.49 -11.10
C PRO A 326 5.36 -23.27 -9.81
N SER A 327 5.72 -22.70 -8.65
CA SER A 327 5.44 -23.32 -7.34
C SER A 327 3.98 -23.12 -6.88
N VAL A 328 3.27 -22.17 -7.48
CA VAL A 328 1.85 -21.89 -7.23
C VAL A 328 1.17 -21.42 -8.53
N PHE A 329 -0.02 -21.94 -8.83
CA PHE A 329 -0.79 -21.57 -10.03
C PHE A 329 -2.29 -21.90 -9.88
N PRO A 330 -3.21 -21.01 -10.30
CA PRO A 330 -2.98 -19.64 -10.74
C PRO A 330 -2.56 -18.70 -9.60
N VAL A 331 -2.18 -17.48 -9.94
CA VAL A 331 -1.92 -16.35 -9.01
C VAL A 331 -2.64 -15.09 -9.50
N ASP A 332 -3.81 -15.28 -10.11
CA ASP A 332 -4.55 -14.25 -10.81
C ASP A 332 -4.98 -13.11 -9.89
N LEU A 333 -5.65 -13.40 -8.77
CA LEU A 333 -6.10 -12.35 -7.86
C LEU A 333 -4.93 -11.57 -7.27
N PHE A 334 -3.90 -12.28 -6.82
CA PHE A 334 -2.67 -11.67 -6.30
C PHE A 334 -2.03 -10.72 -7.33
N GLU A 335 -1.87 -11.15 -8.59
CA GLU A 335 -1.25 -10.34 -9.65
C GLU A 335 -2.06 -9.08 -9.95
N HIS A 336 -3.39 -9.20 -10.14
CA HIS A 336 -4.25 -8.05 -10.40
C HIS A 336 -4.20 -7.02 -9.26
N ILE A 337 -4.27 -7.49 -8.02
CA ILE A 337 -4.27 -6.65 -6.82
C ILE A 337 -2.93 -5.91 -6.69
N TRP A 338 -1.82 -6.64 -6.82
CA TRP A 338 -0.51 -6.02 -6.62
C TRP A 338 -0.13 -5.07 -7.74
N ILE A 339 -0.46 -5.37 -8.99
CA ILE A 339 -0.23 -4.42 -10.10
C ILE A 339 -0.90 -3.08 -9.81
N VAL A 340 -2.17 -3.09 -9.42
CA VAL A 340 -2.91 -1.86 -9.12
C VAL A 340 -2.24 -1.11 -7.97
N ASP A 341 -1.87 -1.78 -6.89
CA ASP A 341 -1.20 -1.15 -5.75
C ASP A 341 0.15 -0.53 -6.13
N ARG A 342 0.98 -1.23 -6.91
CA ARG A 342 2.28 -0.71 -7.36
C ARG A 342 2.11 0.52 -8.25
N LEU A 343 1.20 0.49 -9.23
CA LEU A 343 0.94 1.63 -10.10
C LEU A 343 0.42 2.86 -9.33
N GLN A 344 -0.41 2.64 -8.30
CA GLN A 344 -0.90 3.72 -7.44
C GLN A 344 0.21 4.33 -6.59
N ARG A 345 0.98 3.49 -5.87
CA ARG A 345 2.05 3.96 -4.98
C ARG A 345 3.24 4.57 -5.75
N LEU A 346 3.50 4.12 -6.98
CA LEU A 346 4.47 4.73 -7.88
C LEU A 346 3.96 6.04 -8.50
N GLY A 347 2.71 6.43 -8.24
CA GLY A 347 2.17 7.73 -8.64
C GLY A 347 1.86 7.86 -10.13
N ILE A 348 1.77 6.75 -10.85
CA ILE A 348 1.56 6.68 -12.32
C ILE A 348 0.21 6.07 -12.72
N SER A 349 -0.62 5.70 -11.74
CA SER A 349 -1.94 5.07 -11.98
C SER A 349 -2.89 5.85 -12.90
N ARG A 350 -2.81 7.19 -12.94
CA ARG A 350 -3.65 8.06 -13.80
C ARG A 350 -3.53 7.77 -15.30
N TYR A 351 -2.42 7.17 -15.74
CA TYR A 351 -2.26 6.75 -17.13
C TYR A 351 -3.03 5.47 -17.48
N PHE A 352 -3.54 4.76 -16.47
CA PHE A 352 -4.02 3.39 -16.56
C PHE A 352 -5.42 3.18 -15.96
N GLU A 353 -6.22 4.23 -15.83
CA GLU A 353 -7.54 4.17 -15.17
C GLU A 353 -8.45 3.06 -15.71
N GLU A 354 -8.56 2.93 -17.03
CA GLU A 354 -9.37 1.87 -17.69
C GLU A 354 -8.85 0.46 -17.31
N GLY A 355 -7.55 0.22 -17.44
CA GLY A 355 -6.95 -1.08 -17.09
C GLY A 355 -7.04 -1.39 -15.60
N ILE A 356 -6.88 -0.39 -14.73
CA ILE A 356 -7.07 -0.56 -13.28
C ILE A 356 -8.53 -0.91 -12.97
N LYS A 357 -9.49 -0.26 -13.64
CA LYS A 357 -10.91 -0.57 -13.47
C LYS A 357 -11.19 -2.01 -13.88
N GLU A 358 -10.70 -2.46 -15.04
CA GLU A 358 -10.85 -3.85 -15.50
C GLU A 358 -10.25 -4.85 -14.50
N CYS A 359 -9.07 -4.55 -13.95
CA CYS A 359 -8.45 -5.39 -12.92
C CYS A 359 -9.31 -5.49 -11.66
N LEU A 360 -9.86 -4.38 -11.19
CA LEU A 360 -10.68 -4.37 -9.98
C LEU A 360 -12.08 -4.95 -10.21
N ASP A 361 -12.65 -4.80 -11.40
CA ASP A 361 -13.88 -5.50 -11.82
C ASP A 361 -13.65 -7.02 -11.77
N TYR A 362 -12.47 -7.50 -12.20
CA TYR A 362 -12.09 -8.91 -12.10
C TYR A 362 -11.95 -9.36 -10.64
N VAL A 363 -11.23 -8.62 -9.81
CA VAL A 363 -11.05 -8.93 -8.38
C VAL A 363 -12.41 -8.96 -7.66
N HIS A 364 -13.27 -7.97 -7.91
CA HIS A 364 -14.59 -7.89 -7.31
C HIS A 364 -15.49 -9.07 -7.71
N ARG A 365 -15.38 -9.55 -8.95
CA ARG A 365 -16.14 -10.71 -9.43
C ARG A 365 -15.88 -11.98 -8.60
N TYR A 366 -14.67 -12.11 -8.05
CA TYR A 366 -14.26 -13.26 -7.24
C TYR A 366 -14.17 -12.95 -5.74
N TRP A 367 -14.53 -11.73 -5.33
CA TRP A 367 -14.63 -11.36 -3.93
C TRP A 367 -15.75 -12.17 -3.22
N THR A 368 -15.52 -12.55 -1.97
CA THR A 368 -16.50 -13.32 -1.17
C THR A 368 -16.56 -12.83 0.27
N ASP A 369 -17.65 -13.14 0.98
CA ASP A 369 -17.81 -12.83 2.41
C ASP A 369 -16.79 -13.55 3.31
N LYS A 370 -16.10 -14.57 2.78
CA LYS A 370 -15.01 -15.29 3.47
C LYS A 370 -13.64 -14.69 3.20
N GLY A 371 -13.55 -13.75 2.26
CA GLY A 371 -12.31 -13.21 1.73
C GLY A 371 -11.88 -13.93 0.46
N ILE A 372 -10.63 -13.74 0.10
CA ILE A 372 -9.97 -14.34 -1.06
C ILE A 372 -8.60 -14.87 -0.67
N CYS A 373 -7.94 -15.56 -1.58
CA CYS A 373 -6.50 -15.77 -1.54
C CYS A 373 -5.90 -15.36 -2.89
N TRP A 374 -4.64 -15.69 -3.11
CA TRP A 374 -3.92 -15.40 -4.35
C TRP A 374 -4.57 -15.91 -5.65
N ALA A 375 -5.47 -16.88 -5.54
CA ALA A 375 -6.15 -17.54 -6.66
C ALA A 375 -7.68 -17.47 -6.54
N ARG A 376 -8.36 -17.31 -7.67
CA ARG A 376 -9.83 -17.36 -7.72
C ARG A 376 -10.40 -18.72 -7.26
N CYS A 377 -11.66 -18.69 -6.81
CA CYS A 377 -12.46 -19.89 -6.51
C CYS A 377 -11.86 -20.82 -5.42
N SER A 378 -11.06 -20.26 -4.51
CA SER A 378 -10.47 -21.00 -3.40
C SER A 378 -11.44 -21.26 -2.23
N HIS A 379 -11.26 -22.39 -1.56
CA HIS A 379 -11.90 -22.69 -0.28
C HIS A 379 -11.07 -22.26 0.94
N VAL A 380 -9.82 -21.82 0.73
CA VAL A 380 -8.92 -21.26 1.75
C VAL A 380 -8.63 -19.82 1.40
N GLN A 381 -8.80 -18.92 2.37
CA GLN A 381 -8.54 -17.48 2.22
C GLN A 381 -7.33 -17.09 3.06
N ASP A 382 -6.66 -16.01 2.68
CA ASP A 382 -5.58 -15.41 3.46
C ASP A 382 -5.82 -13.92 3.70
N ILE A 383 -5.28 -13.42 4.81
CA ILE A 383 -5.51 -12.04 5.23
C ILE A 383 -4.78 -11.02 4.33
N ASP A 384 -3.72 -11.44 3.64
CA ASP A 384 -2.86 -10.53 2.89
C ASP A 384 -3.59 -10.07 1.61
N ASP A 385 -3.97 -11.03 0.78
CA ASP A 385 -4.77 -10.80 -0.42
C ASP A 385 -6.15 -10.21 -0.07
N THR A 386 -6.77 -10.69 1.01
CA THR A 386 -8.08 -10.15 1.46
C THR A 386 -7.97 -8.69 1.90
N ALA A 387 -6.96 -8.32 2.69
CA ALA A 387 -6.77 -6.93 3.13
C ALA A 387 -6.44 -6.00 1.96
N MET A 388 -5.61 -6.47 1.04
CA MET A 388 -5.25 -5.75 -0.16
C MET A 388 -6.45 -5.51 -1.09
N ALA A 389 -7.20 -6.55 -1.44
CA ALA A 389 -8.41 -6.41 -2.25
C ALA A 389 -9.44 -5.54 -1.56
N PHE A 390 -9.71 -5.75 -0.26
CA PHE A 390 -10.65 -4.93 0.49
C PHE A 390 -10.32 -3.44 0.37
N ARG A 391 -9.06 -3.08 0.61
CA ARG A 391 -8.60 -1.68 0.54
C ARG A 391 -8.77 -1.11 -0.86
N LEU A 392 -8.30 -1.82 -1.89
CA LEU A 392 -8.35 -1.33 -3.27
C LEU A 392 -9.81 -1.23 -3.76
N LEU A 393 -10.62 -2.27 -3.53
CA LEU A 393 -12.04 -2.26 -3.88
C LEU A 393 -12.76 -1.09 -3.20
N ARG A 394 -12.55 -0.87 -1.90
CA ARG A 394 -13.17 0.25 -1.18
C ARG A 394 -12.72 1.62 -1.68
N LEU A 395 -11.42 1.82 -1.92
CA LEU A 395 -10.90 3.08 -2.51
C LEU A 395 -11.49 3.33 -3.90
N HIS A 396 -11.84 2.26 -4.60
CA HIS A 396 -12.40 2.32 -5.94
C HIS A 396 -13.94 2.37 -6.00
N GLY A 397 -14.61 2.48 -4.85
CA GLY A 397 -16.06 2.67 -4.74
C GLY A 397 -16.88 1.37 -4.74
N TYR A 398 -16.24 0.21 -4.69
CA TYR A 398 -16.93 -1.07 -4.55
C TYR A 398 -17.43 -1.27 -3.13
N GLN A 399 -18.63 -1.84 -3.00
CA GLN A 399 -19.24 -2.13 -1.71
C GLN A 399 -18.69 -3.45 -1.16
N VAL A 400 -17.74 -3.33 -0.22
CA VAL A 400 -17.13 -4.47 0.48
C VAL A 400 -17.32 -4.34 1.99
N SER A 401 -17.79 -5.43 2.63
CA SER A 401 -17.99 -5.47 4.09
C SER A 401 -16.69 -5.77 4.82
N ALA A 402 -16.44 -5.06 5.92
CA ALA A 402 -15.34 -5.35 6.83
C ALA A 402 -15.52 -6.67 7.63
N ASP A 403 -16.71 -7.25 7.64
CA ASP A 403 -16.98 -8.53 8.33
C ASP A 403 -16.13 -9.67 7.81
N VAL A 404 -15.58 -9.54 6.59
CA VAL A 404 -14.61 -10.46 6.00
C VAL A 404 -13.43 -10.75 6.93
N PHE A 405 -13.02 -9.76 7.73
CA PHE A 405 -11.89 -9.89 8.65
C PHE A 405 -12.21 -10.70 9.91
N MET A 406 -13.49 -10.96 10.22
CA MET A 406 -13.88 -11.83 11.34
C MET A 406 -13.37 -13.27 11.14
N ASN A 407 -13.13 -13.69 9.90
CA ASN A 407 -12.59 -15.03 9.59
C ASN A 407 -11.13 -15.19 10.04
N PHE A 408 -10.41 -14.07 10.23
CA PHE A 408 -8.99 -14.04 10.57
C PHE A 408 -8.73 -13.59 12.01
N GLU A 409 -9.78 -13.16 12.71
CA GLU A 409 -9.71 -12.69 14.09
C GLU A 409 -9.91 -13.84 15.07
N LYS A 410 -9.10 -13.84 16.13
CA LYS A 410 -9.30 -14.70 17.29
C LYS A 410 -8.72 -14.04 18.54
N GLU A 411 -9.58 -13.83 19.53
CA GLU A 411 -9.20 -13.31 20.86
C GLU A 411 -8.52 -11.92 20.81
N GLY A 412 -8.92 -11.09 19.84
CA GLY A 412 -8.36 -9.75 19.60
C GLY A 412 -7.09 -9.74 18.74
N GLU A 413 -6.61 -10.90 18.31
CA GLU A 413 -5.46 -11.03 17.41
C GLU A 413 -5.90 -11.41 16.00
N PHE A 414 -5.07 -11.07 15.01
CA PHE A 414 -5.31 -11.40 13.60
C PHE A 414 -4.22 -12.32 13.06
N PHE A 415 -4.59 -13.21 12.14
CA PHE A 415 -3.72 -14.26 11.61
C PHE A 415 -3.80 -14.34 10.08
N CYS A 416 -2.73 -14.78 9.42
CA CYS A 416 -2.69 -14.92 7.97
C CYS A 416 -3.71 -15.92 7.44
N PHE A 417 -3.95 -17.01 8.16
CA PHE A 417 -4.88 -18.06 7.75
C PHE A 417 -5.76 -18.46 8.93
N ALA A 418 -7.04 -18.69 8.66
CA ALA A 418 -7.99 -19.15 9.68
C ALA A 418 -7.50 -20.45 10.36
N GLY A 419 -7.52 -20.47 11.69
CA GLY A 419 -7.11 -21.62 12.50
C GLY A 419 -5.59 -21.86 12.57
N GLN A 420 -4.77 -20.95 12.05
CA GLN A 420 -3.31 -21.01 12.15
C GLN A 420 -2.76 -19.84 12.96
N SER A 421 -1.50 -19.94 13.39
CA SER A 421 -0.82 -18.91 14.19
C SER A 421 0.16 -18.08 13.36
N ASN A 422 0.13 -18.17 12.02
CA ASN A 422 1.07 -17.43 11.18
C ASN A 422 0.69 -15.94 11.15
N GLN A 423 1.65 -15.07 11.44
CA GLN A 423 1.51 -13.61 11.42
C GLN A 423 2.69 -13.05 10.63
N ALA A 424 2.59 -13.08 9.30
CA ALA A 424 3.60 -12.52 8.41
C ALA A 424 3.58 -10.99 8.46
N LEU A 425 4.75 -10.37 8.28
CA LEU A 425 4.93 -8.94 8.45
C LEU A 425 4.16 -8.17 7.38
N THR A 426 4.25 -8.60 6.12
CA THR A 426 3.53 -8.03 4.97
C THR A 426 2.01 -8.15 5.12
N GLY A 427 1.51 -9.32 5.50
CA GLY A 427 0.07 -9.50 5.76
C GLY A 427 -0.46 -8.58 6.87
N MET A 428 0.31 -8.38 7.95
CA MET A 428 -0.07 -7.44 9.01
C MET A 428 0.06 -5.97 8.57
N PHE A 429 1.03 -5.66 7.72
CA PHE A 429 1.18 -4.34 7.11
C PHE A 429 -0.01 -4.00 6.20
N ASN A 430 -0.47 -4.94 5.38
CA ASN A 430 -1.62 -4.71 4.51
C ASN A 430 -2.92 -4.64 5.30
N LEU A 431 -3.08 -5.42 6.37
CA LEU A 431 -4.17 -5.24 7.34
C LEU A 431 -4.15 -3.84 7.95
N TYR A 432 -2.98 -3.34 8.36
CA TYR A 432 -2.84 -1.99 8.89
C TYR A 432 -3.28 -0.93 7.88
N ARG A 433 -2.83 -1.03 6.62
CA ARG A 433 -3.26 -0.12 5.53
C ARG A 433 -4.77 -0.19 5.28
N ALA A 434 -5.35 -1.40 5.23
CA ALA A 434 -6.78 -1.61 5.02
C ALA A 434 -7.64 -1.04 6.15
N SER A 435 -7.20 -1.22 7.40
CA SER A 435 -7.92 -0.78 8.60
C SER A 435 -8.08 0.74 8.72
N GLN A 436 -7.26 1.52 8.00
CA GLN A 436 -7.34 2.98 7.99
C GLN A 436 -8.49 3.52 7.14
N LEU A 437 -9.20 2.64 6.42
CA LEU A 437 -10.40 2.96 5.63
C LEU A 437 -11.69 2.54 6.35
N ALA A 438 -11.62 2.39 7.68
CA ALA A 438 -12.77 2.04 8.50
C ALA A 438 -13.85 3.12 8.42
N PHE A 439 -15.09 2.67 8.24
CA PHE A 439 -16.26 3.50 8.48
C PHE A 439 -16.57 3.53 9.99
N PRO A 440 -17.25 4.57 10.50
CA PRO A 440 -17.43 4.78 11.94
C PRO A 440 -18.02 3.59 12.72
N LYS A 441 -18.82 2.75 12.06
CA LYS A 441 -19.52 1.60 12.66
C LYS A 441 -18.74 0.28 12.59
N GLU A 442 -17.60 0.23 11.91
CA GLU A 442 -16.85 -1.00 11.64
C GLU A 442 -15.83 -1.29 12.75
N GLU A 443 -16.30 -1.82 13.87
CA GLU A 443 -15.46 -2.08 15.04
C GLU A 443 -14.32 -3.07 14.77
N ILE A 444 -14.55 -4.06 13.90
CA ILE A 444 -13.53 -5.05 13.51
C ILE A 444 -12.28 -4.38 12.91
N LEU A 445 -12.44 -3.30 12.13
CA LEU A 445 -11.31 -2.58 11.56
C LEU A 445 -10.60 -1.70 12.59
N LYS A 446 -11.30 -1.19 13.60
CA LYS A 446 -10.66 -0.47 14.70
C LYS A 446 -9.76 -1.42 15.50
N ASN A 447 -10.27 -2.61 15.80
CA ASN A 447 -9.48 -3.68 16.42
C ASN A 447 -8.29 -4.08 15.54
N ALA A 448 -8.50 -4.23 14.22
CA ALA A 448 -7.43 -4.53 13.27
C ALA A 448 -6.36 -3.44 13.23
N LYS A 449 -6.74 -2.14 13.22
CA LYS A 449 -5.81 -1.00 13.26
C LYS A 449 -4.97 -1.02 14.53
N GLU A 450 -5.60 -1.24 15.68
CA GLU A 450 -4.92 -1.31 16.97
C GLU A 450 -3.93 -2.48 17.02
N PHE A 451 -4.38 -3.68 16.66
CA PHE A 451 -3.55 -4.89 16.66
C PHE A 451 -2.36 -4.75 15.70
N SER A 452 -2.62 -4.46 14.43
CA SER A 452 -1.59 -4.40 13.39
C SER A 452 -0.58 -3.27 13.65
N SER A 453 -1.02 -2.10 14.12
CA SER A 453 -0.09 -1.02 14.49
C SER A 453 0.83 -1.42 15.64
N LYS A 454 0.30 -2.07 16.69
CA LYS A 454 1.11 -2.58 17.81
C LYS A 454 2.09 -3.65 17.36
N TYR A 455 1.64 -4.58 16.52
CA TYR A 455 2.47 -5.64 15.95
C TYR A 455 3.65 -5.05 15.16
N LEU A 456 3.39 -4.12 14.25
CA LEU A 456 4.40 -3.50 13.39
C LEU A 456 5.40 -2.66 14.20
N LYS A 457 4.94 -1.85 15.16
CA LYS A 457 5.81 -1.08 16.07
C LYS A 457 6.70 -2.00 16.90
N HIS A 458 6.15 -3.09 17.42
CA HIS A 458 6.92 -4.07 18.18
C HIS A 458 8.02 -4.73 17.32
N LYS A 459 7.72 -5.01 16.05
CA LYS A 459 8.71 -5.54 15.09
C LYS A 459 9.78 -4.51 14.74
N GLN A 460 9.40 -3.24 14.57
CA GLN A 460 10.32 -2.13 14.36
C GLN A 460 11.29 -1.94 15.55
N GLU A 461 10.78 -1.96 16.79
CA GLU A 461 11.59 -1.79 18.01
C GLU A 461 12.62 -2.92 18.21
N LYS A 462 12.32 -4.12 17.66
CA LYS A 462 13.18 -5.30 17.75
C LYS A 462 14.13 -5.47 16.56
N ASP A 463 14.08 -4.58 15.57
CA ASP A 463 14.81 -4.71 14.30
C ASP A 463 14.44 -6.01 13.54
N GLU A 464 13.17 -6.42 13.65
CA GLU A 464 12.61 -7.64 13.05
C GLU A 464 11.68 -7.29 11.86
N LEU A 465 11.97 -6.20 11.13
CA LEU A 465 11.20 -5.79 9.94
C LEU A 465 11.61 -6.58 8.69
N ILE A 466 11.65 -7.90 8.83
CA ILE A 466 11.97 -8.87 7.77
C ILE A 466 10.73 -9.73 7.55
N ASP A 467 10.35 -9.92 6.29
CA ASP A 467 9.21 -10.77 5.96
C ASP A 467 9.67 -12.18 5.53
N LYS A 468 8.85 -13.17 5.89
CA LYS A 468 9.12 -14.57 5.57
C LYS A 468 8.83 -14.91 4.10
N TRP A 469 7.95 -14.17 3.45
CA TRP A 469 7.39 -14.50 2.14
C TRP A 469 7.97 -13.65 1.02
N ILE A 470 8.79 -12.64 1.31
CA ILE A 470 9.38 -11.77 0.30
C ILE A 470 10.68 -11.13 0.80
N ILE A 471 11.65 -11.03 -0.11
CA ILE A 471 12.88 -10.26 0.04
C ILE A 471 12.70 -8.98 -0.77
N MET A 472 12.53 -7.86 -0.06
CA MET A 472 12.29 -6.54 -0.65
C MET A 472 13.48 -5.62 -0.48
N LYS A 473 13.63 -4.67 -1.40
CA LYS A 473 14.68 -3.63 -1.32
C LYS A 473 14.65 -2.82 -0.01
N ASP A 474 13.49 -2.35 0.43
CA ASP A 474 13.36 -1.50 1.64
C ASP A 474 12.02 -1.65 2.38
N LEU A 475 11.71 -2.87 2.81
CA LEU A 475 10.53 -3.13 3.65
C LEU A 475 10.53 -2.33 4.98
N PRO A 476 11.68 -2.15 5.69
CA PRO A 476 11.72 -1.31 6.87
C PRO A 476 11.33 0.14 6.59
N GLY A 477 11.76 0.73 5.47
CA GLY A 477 11.36 2.06 5.04
C GLY A 477 9.88 2.16 4.72
N GLU A 478 9.29 1.17 4.06
CA GLU A 478 7.85 1.15 3.75
C GLU A 478 6.99 1.15 5.03
N ILE A 479 7.33 0.27 5.99
CA ILE A 479 6.61 0.15 7.25
C ILE A 479 6.85 1.39 8.13
N GLY A 480 8.09 1.87 8.18
CA GLY A 480 8.47 3.08 8.92
C GLY A 480 7.67 4.30 8.45
N PHE A 481 7.61 4.51 7.14
CA PHE A 481 6.81 5.59 6.55
C PHE A 481 5.33 5.49 6.93
N ALA A 482 4.72 4.31 6.82
CA ALA A 482 3.30 4.13 7.12
C ALA A 482 2.96 4.26 8.62
N LEU A 483 3.88 3.90 9.51
CA LEU A 483 3.71 4.09 10.96
C LEU A 483 3.85 5.56 11.38
N GLU A 484 4.67 6.34 10.66
CA GLU A 484 4.88 7.76 10.90
C GLU A 484 3.77 8.62 10.25
N ILE A 485 3.38 8.28 9.02
CA ILE A 485 2.43 9.03 8.20
C ILE A 485 1.19 8.17 7.99
N PRO A 486 0.11 8.36 8.78
CA PRO A 486 -1.13 7.62 8.57
C PRO A 486 -1.75 7.97 7.22
N TRP A 487 -2.65 7.13 6.71
CA TRP A 487 -3.30 7.32 5.41
C TRP A 487 -4.02 8.68 5.31
N TYR A 488 -4.59 9.18 6.42
CA TYR A 488 -5.20 10.51 6.49
C TYR A 488 -4.19 11.65 6.31
N ALA A 489 -2.90 11.43 6.57
CA ALA A 489 -1.81 12.37 6.33
C ALA A 489 -1.02 12.05 5.05
N SER A 490 -1.27 10.93 4.38
CA SER A 490 -0.47 10.50 3.23
C SER A 490 -0.84 11.29 1.97
N LEU A 491 -0.10 12.37 1.69
CA LEU A 491 -0.28 13.15 0.45
C LEU A 491 0.30 12.39 -0.75
N PRO A 492 -0.37 12.41 -1.93
CA PRO A 492 0.02 11.63 -3.10
C PRO A 492 1.51 11.71 -3.47
N ARG A 493 2.07 12.94 -3.58
CA ARG A 493 3.49 13.09 -3.94
C ARG A 493 4.44 12.75 -2.81
N VAL A 494 4.01 12.85 -1.55
CA VAL A 494 4.84 12.45 -0.41
C VAL A 494 5.02 10.94 -0.43
N GLU A 495 3.93 10.17 -0.44
CA GLU A 495 4.00 8.69 -0.49
C GLU A 495 4.77 8.21 -1.73
N THR A 496 4.44 8.77 -2.90
CA THR A 496 5.12 8.42 -4.15
C THR A 496 6.63 8.67 -4.07
N ARG A 497 7.04 9.82 -3.52
CA ARG A 497 8.45 10.19 -3.45
C ARG A 497 9.27 9.20 -2.64
N PHE A 498 8.75 8.71 -1.52
CA PHE A 498 9.42 7.68 -0.72
C PHE A 498 9.31 6.30 -1.38
N TYR A 499 8.16 5.96 -1.95
CA TYR A 499 7.97 4.63 -2.52
C TYR A 499 8.83 4.35 -3.75
N ILE A 500 9.10 5.36 -4.59
CA ILE A 500 10.02 5.18 -5.72
C ILE A 500 11.43 4.76 -5.25
N GLU A 501 11.88 5.23 -4.08
CA GLU A 501 13.17 4.80 -3.51
C GLU A 501 13.10 3.41 -2.88
N GLN A 502 11.92 2.96 -2.46
CA GLN A 502 11.69 1.69 -1.75
C GLN A 502 11.41 0.52 -2.68
N TYR A 503 10.73 0.76 -3.80
CA TYR A 503 10.37 -0.27 -4.76
C TYR A 503 11.62 -0.93 -5.37
N GLY A 504 11.69 -2.27 -5.31
CA GLY A 504 12.85 -3.03 -5.76
C GLY A 504 12.96 -3.25 -7.27
N GLY A 505 11.94 -2.86 -8.03
CA GLY A 505 11.86 -3.18 -9.45
C GLY A 505 11.85 -4.69 -9.65
N GLU A 506 12.64 -5.19 -10.60
CA GLU A 506 12.76 -6.63 -10.88
C GLU A 506 13.52 -7.42 -9.80
N ASN A 507 14.18 -6.74 -8.85
CA ASN A 507 15.07 -7.37 -7.88
C ASN A 507 14.34 -8.04 -6.71
N ASP A 508 13.11 -7.62 -6.40
CA ASP A 508 12.32 -8.23 -5.33
C ASP A 508 12.09 -9.72 -5.64
N VAL A 509 12.21 -10.56 -4.61
CA VAL A 509 12.07 -12.02 -4.72
C VAL A 509 11.03 -12.52 -3.74
N TRP A 510 10.05 -13.26 -4.24
CA TRP A 510 9.03 -13.89 -3.43
C TRP A 510 9.48 -15.29 -3.01
N ILE A 511 9.04 -15.73 -1.82
CA ILE A 511 9.45 -17.00 -1.22
C ILE A 511 8.22 -17.91 -1.15
N GLY A 512 8.16 -18.89 -2.06
CA GLY A 512 7.19 -19.97 -2.07
C GLY A 512 7.81 -21.27 -1.56
N LYS A 513 7.47 -22.41 -2.19
CA LYS A 513 8.27 -23.65 -2.04
C LYS A 513 9.69 -23.50 -2.58
N THR A 514 9.86 -22.55 -3.49
CA THR A 514 11.09 -22.12 -4.14
C THR A 514 11.03 -20.60 -4.27
N LEU A 515 12.17 -19.96 -4.53
CA LEU A 515 12.21 -18.55 -4.87
C LEU A 515 11.53 -18.31 -6.21
N TYR A 516 10.73 -17.24 -6.31
CA TYR A 516 10.05 -16.87 -7.55
C TYR A 516 9.95 -15.35 -7.72
N ARG A 517 9.69 -14.93 -8.96
CA ARG A 517 9.45 -13.53 -9.33
C ARG A 517 8.11 -13.39 -10.02
N MET A 518 7.57 -12.17 -9.94
CA MET A 518 6.30 -11.75 -10.51
C MET A 518 6.55 -10.60 -11.48
N PRO A 519 6.96 -10.86 -12.74
CA PRO A 519 7.45 -9.82 -13.64
C PRO A 519 6.45 -8.69 -13.91
N TYR A 520 5.15 -8.97 -13.86
CA TYR A 520 4.14 -7.92 -14.04
C TYR A 520 3.90 -7.09 -12.77
N VAL A 521 4.31 -7.55 -11.59
CA VAL A 521 4.25 -6.80 -10.32
C VAL A 521 5.56 -6.07 -10.03
N ASN A 522 6.69 -6.71 -10.31
CA ASN A 522 8.04 -6.32 -9.97
C ASN A 522 8.88 -6.18 -11.25
N ASN A 523 8.96 -4.95 -11.79
CA ASN A 523 9.77 -4.67 -12.97
C ASN A 523 10.34 -3.26 -12.99
N ASN A 524 11.44 -3.10 -13.71
CA ASN A 524 12.11 -1.82 -13.85
C ASN A 524 11.37 -0.85 -14.79
N GLU A 525 10.48 -1.35 -15.66
CA GLU A 525 9.71 -0.50 -16.55
C GLU A 525 8.75 0.43 -15.78
N TYR A 526 8.09 -0.09 -14.75
CA TYR A 526 7.23 0.71 -13.86
C TYR A 526 8.05 1.74 -13.10
N LEU A 527 9.22 1.34 -12.58
CA LEU A 527 10.10 2.20 -11.81
C LEU A 527 10.64 3.36 -12.67
N GLU A 528 11.15 3.07 -13.86
CA GLU A 528 11.72 4.09 -14.74
C GLU A 528 10.65 5.05 -15.27
N LEU A 529 9.45 4.56 -15.60
CA LEU A 529 8.31 5.42 -15.91
C LEU A 529 7.94 6.33 -14.73
N ALA A 530 7.90 5.78 -13.50
CA ALA A 530 7.59 6.55 -12.30
C ALA A 530 8.63 7.65 -12.02
N LYS A 531 9.92 7.38 -12.20
CA LYS A 531 10.99 8.38 -12.07
C LYS A 531 10.84 9.51 -13.08
N GLN A 532 10.61 9.18 -14.35
CA GLN A 532 10.46 10.16 -15.42
C GLN A 532 9.23 11.05 -15.19
N ASP A 533 8.09 10.43 -14.89
CA ASP A 533 6.84 11.13 -14.59
C ASP A 533 6.98 12.06 -13.38
N TYR A 534 7.56 11.54 -12.28
CA TYR A 534 7.78 12.31 -11.06
C TYR A 534 8.67 13.53 -11.31
N ASN A 535 9.80 13.34 -11.99
CA ASN A 535 10.74 14.42 -12.29
C ASN A 535 10.15 15.46 -13.27
N SER A 536 9.29 15.04 -14.21
CA SER A 536 8.58 15.95 -15.11
C SER A 536 7.63 16.86 -14.34
N CYS A 537 6.75 16.27 -13.52
CA CYS A 537 5.84 17.01 -12.65
C CYS A 537 6.60 17.95 -11.70
N GLN A 538 7.69 17.46 -11.07
CA GLN A 538 8.50 18.27 -10.15
C GLN A 538 9.13 19.48 -10.86
N ALA A 539 9.61 19.33 -12.09
CA ALA A 539 10.18 20.44 -12.86
C ALA A 539 9.11 21.52 -13.15
N LEU A 540 7.88 21.12 -13.49
CA LEU A 540 6.77 22.06 -13.63
C LEU A 540 6.48 22.78 -12.30
N HIS A 541 6.40 22.05 -11.19
CA HIS A 541 6.14 22.66 -9.88
C HIS A 541 7.23 23.67 -9.48
N GLN A 542 8.48 23.45 -9.87
CA GLN A 542 9.57 24.42 -9.65
C GLN A 542 9.38 25.72 -10.46
N LEU A 543 8.88 25.61 -11.70
CA LEU A 543 8.55 26.78 -12.53
C LEU A 543 7.35 27.56 -11.97
N GLU A 544 6.33 26.82 -11.52
CA GLU A 544 5.16 27.41 -10.87
C GLU A 544 5.52 28.07 -9.56
N TRP A 545 6.42 27.47 -8.77
CA TRP A 545 6.93 28.07 -7.55
C TRP A 545 7.63 29.41 -7.82
N ASP A 546 8.49 29.50 -8.84
CA ASP A 546 9.13 30.76 -9.24
C ASP A 546 8.08 31.83 -9.62
N THR A 547 7.06 31.43 -10.39
CA THR A 547 5.95 32.32 -10.77
C THR A 547 5.13 32.75 -9.55
N PHE A 548 4.91 31.85 -8.60
CA PHE A 548 4.18 32.11 -7.36
C PHE A 548 4.94 33.06 -6.43
N GLN A 549 6.27 32.95 -6.38
CA GLN A 549 7.13 33.88 -5.65
C GLN A 549 7.07 35.30 -6.25
N LYS A 550 7.11 35.43 -7.57
CA LYS A 550 6.96 36.72 -8.27
C LYS A 550 5.63 37.38 -7.94
N TRP A 551 4.52 36.63 -8.04
CA TRP A 551 3.19 37.12 -7.66
C TRP A 551 3.15 37.61 -6.21
N TYR A 552 3.78 36.90 -5.28
CA TYR A 552 3.86 37.30 -3.87
C TYR A 552 4.64 38.61 -3.65
N GLU A 553 5.74 38.80 -4.36
CA GLU A 553 6.58 40.00 -4.28
C GLU A 553 5.86 41.21 -4.90
N GLU A 554 5.29 41.06 -6.09
CA GLU A 554 4.55 42.09 -6.82
C GLU A 554 3.29 42.53 -6.07
N SER A 555 2.59 41.59 -5.44
CA SER A 555 1.40 41.86 -4.64
C SER A 555 1.71 42.42 -3.25
N ARG A 556 3.00 42.55 -2.87
CA ARG A 556 3.46 43.05 -1.55
C ARG A 556 2.82 42.32 -0.36
N LEU A 557 2.53 41.02 -0.51
CA LEU A 557 1.83 40.22 0.50
C LEU A 557 2.62 40.05 1.81
N HIS A 558 3.93 40.30 1.78
CA HIS A 558 4.77 40.39 2.97
C HIS A 558 4.33 41.51 3.94
N GLU A 559 3.77 42.61 3.41
CA GLU A 559 3.23 43.71 4.20
C GLU A 559 1.89 43.34 4.85
N CYS A 560 1.18 42.35 4.28
CA CYS A 560 -0.10 41.84 4.77
C CYS A 560 0.04 40.66 5.76
N GLY A 561 1.24 40.48 6.33
CA GLY A 561 1.49 39.46 7.37
C GLY A 561 1.79 38.05 6.86
N VAL A 562 1.92 37.84 5.54
CA VAL A 562 2.31 36.54 4.98
C VAL A 562 3.83 36.44 4.91
N CYS A 563 4.45 35.48 5.61
CA CYS A 563 5.89 35.23 5.50
C CYS A 563 6.21 34.27 4.33
N ARG A 564 7.47 34.29 3.86
CA ARG A 564 7.95 33.38 2.78
C ARG A 564 7.76 31.90 3.11
N ASN A 565 7.86 31.52 4.38
CA ASN A 565 7.61 30.14 4.81
C ASN A 565 6.12 29.79 4.64
N GLY A 566 5.22 30.67 5.07
CA GLY A 566 3.78 30.49 4.90
C GLY A 566 3.35 30.42 3.44
N LEU A 567 4.05 31.14 2.55
CA LEU A 567 3.90 31.05 1.09
C LEU A 567 4.31 29.66 0.56
N LEU A 568 5.50 29.18 0.92
CA LEU A 568 6.01 27.88 0.49
C LEU A 568 5.14 26.72 1.00
N GLU A 569 4.68 26.79 2.24
CA GLU A 569 3.76 25.79 2.82
C GLU A 569 2.45 25.72 2.03
N CYS A 570 1.85 26.85 1.66
CA CYS A 570 0.62 26.89 0.87
C CYS A 570 0.82 26.28 -0.52
N PHE A 571 1.91 26.64 -1.20
CA PHE A 571 2.23 26.07 -2.50
C PHE A 571 2.48 24.56 -2.41
N TYR A 572 3.28 24.14 -1.44
CA TYR A 572 3.62 22.74 -1.23
C TYR A 572 2.40 21.87 -0.96
N LEU A 573 1.48 22.28 -0.08
CA LEU A 573 0.28 21.50 0.22
C LEU A 573 -0.59 21.30 -1.03
N ALA A 574 -0.70 22.33 -1.87
CA ALA A 574 -1.42 22.23 -3.14
C ALA A 574 -0.69 21.30 -4.12
N ALA A 575 0.61 21.51 -4.35
CA ALA A 575 1.42 20.75 -5.30
C ALA A 575 1.65 19.29 -4.91
N ALA A 576 1.75 18.98 -3.61
CA ALA A 576 1.89 17.62 -3.13
C ALA A 576 0.59 16.80 -3.25
N THR A 577 -0.54 17.48 -3.46
CA THR A 577 -1.89 16.91 -3.52
C THR A 577 -2.40 16.85 -4.97
N ILE A 578 -2.50 18.00 -5.64
CA ILE A 578 -2.89 18.13 -7.06
C ILE A 578 -1.62 18.35 -7.86
N PHE A 579 -1.02 17.26 -8.34
CA PHE A 579 0.35 17.28 -8.85
C PHE A 579 0.44 17.19 -10.37
N GLU A 580 -0.66 16.82 -11.02
CA GLU A 580 -0.73 16.58 -12.45
C GLU A 580 -0.44 17.86 -13.23
N GLU A 581 0.19 17.70 -14.39
CA GLU A 581 0.67 18.81 -15.22
C GLU A 581 -0.49 19.62 -15.81
N ASP A 582 -1.56 18.93 -16.21
CA ASP A 582 -2.79 19.48 -16.78
C ASP A 582 -3.72 20.13 -15.73
N ARG A 583 -3.41 20.00 -14.43
CA ARG A 583 -4.22 20.54 -13.33
C ARG A 583 -3.57 21.75 -12.64
N SER A 584 -2.79 22.53 -13.40
CA SER A 584 -2.11 23.73 -12.90
C SER A 584 -3.09 24.78 -12.35
N ASP A 585 -4.20 25.03 -13.05
CA ASP A 585 -5.19 26.04 -12.64
C ASP A 585 -5.81 25.70 -11.27
N GLU A 586 -6.14 24.43 -11.04
CA GLU A 586 -6.65 23.94 -9.75
C GLU A 586 -5.65 24.16 -8.61
N ARG A 587 -4.39 23.75 -8.83
CA ARG A 587 -3.30 23.87 -7.87
C ARG A 587 -2.99 25.33 -7.54
N MET A 588 -2.90 26.18 -8.56
CA MET A 588 -2.57 27.60 -8.41
C MET A 588 -3.72 28.38 -7.75
N ALA A 589 -4.98 28.09 -8.08
CA ALA A 589 -6.13 28.69 -7.42
C ALA A 589 -6.18 28.32 -5.93
N TRP A 590 -5.90 27.07 -5.57
CA TRP A 590 -5.81 26.66 -4.17
C TRP A 590 -4.67 27.38 -3.44
N ALA A 591 -3.46 27.38 -3.99
CA ALA A 591 -2.30 28.01 -3.37
C ALA A 591 -2.49 29.52 -3.16
N LYS A 592 -2.92 30.25 -4.22
CA LYS A 592 -3.20 31.70 -4.15
C LYS A 592 -4.31 32.01 -3.15
N SER A 593 -5.42 31.26 -3.18
CA SER A 593 -6.55 31.49 -2.26
C SER A 593 -6.14 31.26 -0.81
N SER A 594 -5.36 30.22 -0.52
CA SER A 594 -4.85 29.93 0.84
C SER A 594 -3.99 31.07 1.37
N VAL A 595 -3.14 31.66 0.52
CA VAL A 595 -2.28 32.79 0.88
C VAL A 595 -3.10 34.06 1.13
N LEU A 596 -4.09 34.35 0.29
CA LEU A 596 -4.96 35.51 0.44
C LEU A 596 -5.81 35.43 1.72
N VAL A 597 -6.34 34.24 2.05
CA VAL A 597 -7.04 34.00 3.32
C VAL A 597 -6.11 34.26 4.51
N LYS A 598 -4.86 33.76 4.48
CA LYS A 598 -3.87 34.07 5.53
C LYS A 598 -3.62 35.58 5.65
N ALA A 599 -3.44 36.29 4.53
CA ALA A 599 -3.24 37.73 4.53
C ALA A 599 -4.42 38.51 5.16
N ILE A 600 -5.65 38.10 4.84
CA ILE A 600 -6.89 38.67 5.37
C ILE A 600 -7.00 38.43 6.88
N SER A 601 -6.83 37.19 7.32
CA SER A 601 -6.91 36.82 8.74
C SER A 601 -5.81 37.49 9.55
N SER A 602 -4.56 37.56 9.04
CA SER A 602 -3.45 38.21 9.73
C SER A 602 -3.57 39.73 9.80
N SER A 603 -4.13 40.38 8.77
CA SER A 603 -4.22 41.85 8.72
C SER A 603 -5.48 42.41 9.39
N PHE A 604 -6.59 41.66 9.37
CA PHE A 604 -7.91 42.17 9.76
C PHE A 604 -8.71 41.24 10.68
N GLY A 605 -8.17 40.09 11.09
CA GLY A 605 -8.88 39.10 11.91
C GLY A 605 -9.07 39.46 13.39
N GLU A 606 -8.30 40.40 13.93
CA GLU A 606 -8.26 40.66 15.39
C GLU A 606 -9.56 41.23 15.98
N SER A 607 -10.28 42.08 15.26
CA SER A 607 -11.46 42.79 15.77
C SER A 607 -12.68 42.63 14.87
N SER A 608 -13.90 42.71 15.42
CA SER A 608 -15.11 42.70 14.59
C SER A 608 -15.15 43.89 13.63
N ASP A 609 -14.70 45.07 14.08
CA ASP A 609 -14.73 46.29 13.27
C ASP A 609 -13.79 46.23 12.07
N SER A 610 -12.58 45.65 12.25
CA SER A 610 -11.63 45.44 11.15
C SER A 610 -12.16 44.46 10.12
N ARG A 611 -12.84 43.38 10.56
CA ARG A 611 -13.46 42.40 9.67
C ARG A 611 -14.63 43.00 8.88
N VAL A 612 -15.50 43.76 9.53
CA VAL A 612 -16.61 44.50 8.90
C VAL A 612 -16.08 45.49 7.86
N SER A 613 -15.04 46.26 8.21
CA SER A 613 -14.41 47.23 7.30
C SER A 613 -13.90 46.60 6.01
N LEU A 614 -13.21 45.45 6.11
CA LEU A 614 -12.73 44.72 4.93
C LEU A 614 -13.89 44.20 4.06
N PHE A 615 -14.91 43.59 4.68
CA PHE A 615 -16.10 43.09 4.00
C PHE A 615 -16.82 44.21 3.23
N ASP A 616 -17.08 45.34 3.88
CA ASP A 616 -17.78 46.46 3.25
C ASP A 616 -16.99 47.02 2.05
N GLN A 617 -15.66 47.09 2.15
CA GLN A 617 -14.82 47.52 1.02
C GLN A 617 -14.88 46.54 -0.15
N PHE A 618 -14.80 45.23 0.11
CA PHE A 618 -14.94 44.21 -0.93
C PHE A 618 -16.33 44.26 -1.59
N HIS A 619 -17.39 44.35 -0.79
CA HIS A 619 -18.77 44.40 -1.25
C HIS A 619 -19.05 45.63 -2.14
N ASN A 620 -18.55 46.79 -1.71
CA ASN A 620 -18.67 48.05 -2.48
C ASN A 620 -17.85 48.01 -3.77
N ALA A 621 -16.64 47.43 -3.73
CA ALA A 621 -15.79 47.28 -4.89
C ALA A 621 -16.44 46.41 -5.98
N ARG A 622 -17.08 45.31 -5.58
CA ARG A 622 -17.82 44.41 -6.49
C ARG A 622 -19.01 45.11 -7.18
N ARG A 623 -19.76 45.93 -6.45
CA ARG A 623 -20.95 46.63 -6.99
C ARG A 623 -20.63 47.78 -7.93
N SER A 624 -19.46 48.38 -7.79
CA SER A 624 -19.14 49.64 -8.49
C SER A 624 -18.68 49.44 -9.94
N ASP A 625 -18.45 48.19 -10.40
CA ASP A 625 -18.04 47.79 -11.78
C ASP A 625 -16.88 48.59 -12.41
N HIS A 626 -16.21 49.44 -11.62
CA HIS A 626 -15.13 50.30 -12.05
C HIS A 626 -13.80 49.58 -11.88
N HIS A 627 -12.92 49.74 -12.87
CA HIS A 627 -11.49 49.55 -12.69
C HIS A 627 -11.08 50.19 -11.36
N PHE A 628 -10.61 49.36 -10.42
CA PHE A 628 -10.01 49.83 -9.18
C PHE A 628 -8.79 50.66 -9.60
N ASN A 629 -8.98 51.99 -9.67
CA ASN A 629 -7.92 52.89 -10.08
C ASN A 629 -6.87 52.87 -8.96
N ASP A 630 -5.65 52.50 -9.31
CA ASP A 630 -4.42 52.49 -8.49
C ASP A 630 -4.17 53.77 -7.67
N ARG A 631 -4.94 54.84 -7.93
CA ARG A 631 -4.77 56.19 -7.40
C ARG A 631 -5.35 56.44 -6.00
N SER A 632 -6.11 55.52 -5.39
CA SER A 632 -6.62 55.71 -4.01
C SER A 632 -5.71 55.15 -2.91
N MET A 633 -4.47 54.77 -3.23
CA MET A 633 -3.46 54.32 -2.28
C MET A 633 -2.79 55.48 -1.52
N ILE A 634 -3.56 56.38 -0.90
CA ILE A 634 -2.98 57.42 -0.04
C ILE A 634 -2.99 56.93 1.41
N LEU A 635 -1.79 56.82 1.98
CA LEU A 635 -1.51 56.47 3.37
C LEU A 635 -1.94 57.61 4.31
N ASP A 636 -2.95 57.40 5.15
CA ASP A 636 -3.23 58.33 6.27
C ASP A 636 -2.44 57.99 7.54
N ARG A 637 -1.82 56.79 7.64
CA ARG A 637 -0.90 56.43 8.73
C ARG A 637 0.22 55.48 8.30
N PRO A 638 1.47 55.66 8.77
CA PRO A 638 2.54 54.68 8.61
C PRO A 638 2.27 53.45 9.49
N GLY A 639 2.26 52.25 8.91
CA GLY A 639 2.31 50.98 9.65
C GLY A 639 1.01 50.16 9.76
N SER A 640 -0.12 50.60 9.19
CA SER A 640 -1.36 49.81 9.10
C SER A 640 -1.72 49.49 7.65
N VAL A 641 -1.88 48.21 7.31
CA VAL A 641 -2.37 47.78 5.98
C VAL A 641 -3.76 48.38 5.76
N GLN A 642 -3.96 49.09 4.66
CA GLN A 642 -5.28 49.62 4.31
C GLN A 642 -6.14 48.48 3.77
N PRO A 643 -7.42 48.35 4.20
CA PRO A 643 -8.28 47.30 3.65
C PRO A 643 -8.45 47.44 2.13
N SER A 644 -8.32 48.65 1.56
CA SER A 644 -8.39 48.92 0.12
C SER A 644 -7.24 48.30 -0.66
N LEU A 645 -6.03 48.23 -0.07
CA LEU A 645 -4.88 47.58 -0.67
C LEU A 645 -5.14 46.06 -0.79
N LEU A 646 -5.56 45.43 0.31
CA LEU A 646 -5.78 43.98 0.34
C LEU A 646 -6.99 43.57 -0.52
N VAL A 647 -8.06 44.36 -0.52
CA VAL A 647 -9.21 44.18 -1.43
C VAL A 647 -8.78 44.33 -2.90
N GLY A 648 -7.91 45.30 -3.21
CA GLY A 648 -7.34 45.46 -4.54
C GLY A 648 -6.52 44.26 -4.99
N ILE A 649 -5.65 43.73 -4.13
CA ILE A 649 -4.85 42.52 -4.39
C ILE A 649 -5.76 41.30 -4.61
N LEU A 650 -6.77 41.13 -3.76
CA LEU A 650 -7.76 40.06 -3.88
C LEU A 650 -8.46 40.16 -5.24
N ILE A 651 -9.08 41.29 -5.54
CA ILE A 651 -9.81 41.53 -6.81
C ILE A 651 -8.91 41.32 -8.03
N GLY A 652 -7.69 41.86 -8.02
CA GLY A 652 -6.73 41.67 -9.10
C GLY A 652 -6.42 40.20 -9.34
N THR A 653 -6.21 39.45 -8.26
CA THR A 653 -5.93 38.01 -8.33
C THR A 653 -7.15 37.20 -8.82
N LEU A 654 -8.36 37.51 -8.34
CA LEU A 654 -9.59 36.82 -8.77
C LEU A 654 -9.89 37.08 -10.26
N ASN A 655 -9.65 38.31 -10.73
CA ASN A 655 -9.78 38.64 -12.13
C ASN A 655 -8.75 37.91 -12.99
N GLN A 656 -7.51 37.80 -12.53
CA GLN A 656 -6.48 37.02 -13.23
C GLN A 656 -6.89 35.55 -13.35
N ILE A 657 -7.26 34.90 -12.22
CA ILE A 657 -7.70 33.49 -12.22
C ILE A 657 -8.88 33.27 -13.17
N SER A 658 -9.88 34.16 -13.13
CA SER A 658 -11.05 34.07 -14.02
C SER A 658 -10.69 34.30 -15.49
N PHE A 659 -9.76 35.20 -15.77
CA PHE A 659 -9.33 35.51 -17.13
C PHE A 659 -8.53 34.35 -17.73
N ASP A 660 -7.58 33.81 -16.98
CA ASP A 660 -6.76 32.67 -17.39
C ASP A 660 -7.65 31.47 -17.73
N LEU A 661 -8.64 31.13 -16.88
CA LEU A 661 -9.61 30.07 -17.14
C LEU A 661 -10.52 30.35 -18.35
N SER A 662 -10.93 31.61 -18.55
CA SER A 662 -11.73 31.99 -19.72
C SER A 662 -10.91 31.86 -21.02
N MET A 663 -9.61 32.14 -20.95
CA MET A 663 -8.70 32.00 -22.09
C MET A 663 -8.37 30.53 -22.41
N SER A 664 -8.26 29.65 -21.41
CA SER A 664 -7.96 28.23 -21.60
C SER A 664 -9.21 27.39 -21.93
N ASP A 665 -10.28 27.54 -21.16
CA ASP A 665 -11.49 26.70 -21.20
C ASP A 665 -12.73 27.39 -21.80
N GLY A 666 -12.69 28.71 -22.05
CA GLY A 666 -13.83 29.48 -22.55
C GLY A 666 -14.96 29.72 -21.55
N ARG A 667 -14.77 29.37 -20.26
CA ARG A 667 -15.78 29.53 -19.20
C ARG A 667 -15.62 30.86 -18.47
N ASP A 668 -16.67 31.68 -18.45
CA ASP A 668 -16.72 32.89 -17.63
C ASP A 668 -17.23 32.56 -16.22
N VAL A 669 -16.29 32.41 -15.29
CA VAL A 669 -16.56 32.10 -13.88
C VAL A 669 -16.46 33.32 -12.96
N LYS A 670 -16.25 34.53 -13.52
CA LYS A 670 -15.92 35.73 -12.75
C LYS A 670 -16.94 35.97 -11.65
N ASN A 671 -18.21 36.10 -12.02
CA ASN A 671 -19.30 36.40 -11.09
C ASN A 671 -19.41 35.36 -9.97
N LEU A 672 -19.17 34.09 -10.30
CA LEU A 672 -19.22 33.00 -9.33
C LEU A 672 -18.05 33.10 -8.35
N ILE A 673 -16.81 33.32 -8.81
CA ILE A 673 -15.64 33.54 -7.93
C ILE A 673 -15.93 34.65 -6.91
N TYR A 674 -16.44 35.79 -7.37
CA TYR A 674 -16.79 36.90 -6.48
C TYR A 674 -17.84 36.52 -5.44
N GLN A 675 -18.85 35.74 -5.84
CA GLN A 675 -19.88 35.25 -4.93
C GLN A 675 -19.30 34.30 -3.88
N LEU A 676 -18.41 33.38 -4.27
CA LEU A 676 -17.77 32.45 -3.34
C LEU A 676 -16.95 33.17 -2.25
N TRP A 677 -16.19 34.19 -2.66
CA TRP A 677 -15.40 35.01 -1.73
C TRP A 677 -16.26 35.91 -0.86
N GLU A 678 -17.36 36.46 -1.39
CA GLU A 678 -18.33 37.24 -0.61
C GLU A 678 -19.00 36.38 0.47
N ASP A 679 -19.46 35.18 0.11
CA ASP A 679 -20.10 34.24 1.03
C ASP A 679 -19.15 33.84 2.18
N TRP A 680 -17.86 33.64 1.87
CA TRP A 680 -16.84 33.37 2.88
C TRP A 680 -16.56 34.58 3.77
N LEU A 681 -16.33 35.76 3.18
CA LEU A 681 -16.08 36.99 3.93
C LEU A 681 -17.26 37.37 4.83
N GLU A 682 -18.50 37.10 4.41
CA GLU A 682 -19.69 37.35 5.23
C GLU A 682 -19.70 36.48 6.50
N LYS A 683 -19.36 35.19 6.37
CA LYS A 683 -19.22 34.28 7.52
C LYS A 683 -18.05 34.69 8.42
N TRP A 684 -16.88 34.92 7.82
CA TRP A 684 -15.67 35.33 8.53
C TRP A 684 -15.86 36.66 9.28
N LYS A 685 -16.62 37.60 8.72
CA LYS A 685 -17.00 38.87 9.36
C LYS A 685 -17.70 38.66 10.71
N LEU A 686 -18.50 37.61 10.85
CA LEU A 686 -19.23 37.31 12.08
C LEU A 686 -18.35 36.50 13.03
N ASP A 687 -17.80 35.39 12.57
CA ASP A 687 -17.21 34.36 13.44
C ASP A 687 -15.70 34.50 13.63
N GLY A 688 -15.01 35.14 12.68
CA GLY A 688 -13.56 35.44 12.74
C GLY A 688 -12.69 34.27 12.30
N GLU A 689 -13.29 33.09 12.22
CA GLU A 689 -12.70 31.84 11.78
C GLU A 689 -13.78 30.99 11.08
N GLY A 690 -13.33 30.03 10.27
CA GLY A 690 -14.21 29.06 9.62
C GLY A 690 -14.58 29.38 8.17
N GLY A 691 -15.07 28.35 7.46
CA GLY A 691 -15.47 28.44 6.05
C GLY A 691 -14.32 28.36 5.04
N GLU A 692 -13.06 28.40 5.47
CA GLU A 692 -11.90 28.39 4.57
C GLU A 692 -11.77 27.07 3.81
N GLY A 693 -12.02 25.93 4.47
CA GLY A 693 -12.00 24.62 3.82
C GLY A 693 -13.01 24.51 2.67
N GLU A 694 -14.23 24.99 2.89
CA GLU A 694 -15.26 25.08 1.85
C GLU A 694 -14.87 26.04 0.72
N LEU A 695 -14.27 27.20 1.03
CA LEU A 695 -13.79 28.15 0.02
C LEU A 695 -12.71 27.52 -0.86
N MET A 696 -11.68 26.89 -0.27
CA MET A 696 -10.60 26.25 -1.03
C MET A 696 -11.15 25.20 -1.99
N LEU A 697 -12.10 24.37 -1.52
CA LEU A 697 -12.72 23.37 -2.38
C LEU A 697 -13.52 23.96 -3.53
N LYS A 698 -14.35 24.97 -3.27
CA LYS A 698 -15.13 25.58 -4.35
C LYS A 698 -14.22 26.26 -5.37
N MET A 699 -13.10 26.86 -4.92
CA MET A 699 -12.08 27.41 -5.82
C MET A 699 -11.44 26.31 -6.68
N ILE A 700 -11.04 25.17 -6.10
CA ILE A 700 -10.48 24.03 -6.85
C ILE A 700 -11.49 23.50 -7.87
N LEU A 701 -12.71 23.19 -7.43
CA LEU A 701 -13.74 22.60 -8.28
C LEU A 701 -14.17 23.50 -9.42
N LEU A 702 -14.08 24.83 -9.24
CA LEU A 702 -14.36 25.80 -10.28
C LEU A 702 -13.30 25.81 -11.38
N MET A 703 -12.04 25.46 -11.04
CA MET A 703 -10.93 25.40 -12.00
C MET A 703 -10.83 24.05 -12.72
N LYS A 704 -11.62 23.04 -12.34
CA LYS A 704 -11.67 21.76 -13.06
C LYS A 704 -12.25 21.97 -14.46
N HIS A 705 -11.69 21.34 -15.49
CA HIS A 705 -12.18 21.45 -16.89
C HIS A 705 -13.68 21.17 -17.06
N ASN A 706 -14.24 20.25 -16.28
CA ASN A 706 -15.67 19.98 -16.26
C ASN A 706 -16.40 20.96 -15.34
N ASP A 707 -17.57 21.46 -15.76
CA ASP A 707 -18.41 22.31 -14.90
C ASP A 707 -19.17 21.49 -13.86
N LEU A 708 -18.68 21.54 -12.61
CA LEU A 708 -19.25 20.87 -11.45
C LEU A 708 -19.98 21.84 -10.51
N THR A 709 -20.16 23.10 -10.91
CA THR A 709 -20.69 24.15 -10.02
C THR A 709 -22.15 23.94 -9.62
N SER A 710 -22.93 23.27 -10.48
CA SER A 710 -24.31 22.86 -10.20
C SER A 710 -24.44 21.95 -8.96
N LEU A 711 -23.35 21.27 -8.58
CA LEU A 711 -23.31 20.36 -7.44
C LEU A 711 -23.10 21.06 -6.10
N PHE A 712 -22.79 22.37 -6.07
CA PHE A 712 -22.54 23.10 -4.82
C PHE A 712 -23.77 23.16 -3.92
N SER A 713 -24.98 23.14 -4.49
CA SER A 713 -26.24 23.08 -3.75
C SER A 713 -26.68 21.66 -3.39
N HIS A 714 -25.95 20.63 -3.82
CA HIS A 714 -26.32 19.24 -3.57
C HIS A 714 -26.23 18.90 -2.06
N PRO A 715 -27.19 18.16 -1.47
CA PRO A 715 -27.18 17.86 -0.03
C PRO A 715 -25.89 17.17 0.45
N HIS A 716 -25.30 16.32 -0.38
CA HIS A 716 -24.04 15.65 -0.07
C HIS A 716 -22.86 16.63 -0.03
N PHE A 717 -22.82 17.58 -0.97
CA PHE A 717 -21.84 18.67 -0.95
C PHE A 717 -21.94 19.46 0.35
N VAL A 718 -23.15 19.91 0.70
CA VAL A 718 -23.39 20.68 1.94
C VAL A 718 -22.97 19.90 3.18
N ARG A 719 -23.18 18.58 3.20
CA ARG A 719 -22.75 17.71 4.32
C ARG A 719 -21.22 17.63 4.41
N LEU A 720 -20.54 17.39 3.28
CA LEU A 720 -19.08 17.35 3.23
C LEU A 720 -18.45 18.72 3.57
N SER A 721 -19.05 19.84 3.13
CA SER A 721 -18.62 21.20 3.47
C SER A 721 -18.61 21.45 4.98
N LYS A 722 -19.61 20.93 5.71
CA LYS A 722 -19.63 21.03 7.18
C LYS A 722 -18.47 20.29 7.82
N ILE A 723 -18.16 19.09 7.33
CA ILE A 723 -17.08 18.26 7.88
C ILE A 723 -15.72 18.89 7.58
N ILE A 724 -15.46 19.29 6.33
CA ILE A 724 -14.17 19.88 5.98
C ILE A 724 -13.90 21.20 6.71
N ASN A 725 -14.93 22.02 6.95
CA ASN A 725 -14.76 23.24 7.74
C ASN A 725 -14.35 22.93 9.20
N ARG A 726 -14.87 21.84 9.80
CA ARG A 726 -14.42 21.40 11.14
C ARG A 726 -12.98 20.89 11.12
N ILE A 727 -12.61 20.11 10.11
CA ILE A 727 -11.24 19.59 9.93
C ILE A 727 -10.25 20.75 9.77
N ASN A 728 -10.56 21.70 8.88
CA ASN A 728 -9.74 22.88 8.64
C ASN A 728 -9.58 23.72 9.92
N LEU A 729 -10.68 23.98 10.64
CA LEU A 729 -10.63 24.71 11.90
C LEU A 729 -9.68 24.03 12.91
N ILE A 730 -9.83 22.72 13.11
CA ILE A 730 -8.96 21.94 14.01
C ILE A 730 -7.48 22.06 13.61
N SER A 731 -7.18 22.02 12.30
CA SER A 731 -5.81 22.11 11.79
C SER A 731 -5.12 23.44 12.13
N GLN A 732 -5.88 24.52 12.32
CA GLN A 732 -5.36 25.86 12.62
C GLN A 732 -5.03 26.06 14.10
N TYR A 733 -5.77 25.41 15.00
CA TYR A 733 -5.62 25.57 16.46
C TYR A 733 -4.29 25.00 17.03
N SER A 734 -3.59 24.11 16.31
CA SER A 734 -2.49 23.32 16.88
C SER A 734 -1.16 24.06 17.09
N LYS A 735 -1.00 25.31 16.63
CA LYS A 735 0.26 26.06 16.87
C LYS A 735 0.42 26.57 18.32
N ALA A 736 -0.61 26.46 19.17
CA ALA A 736 -0.63 27.08 20.51
C ALA A 736 -0.75 26.10 21.71
N SER A 737 -0.81 24.80 21.48
CA SER A 737 -1.35 23.83 22.45
C SER A 737 -0.32 22.82 23.01
N ARG A 738 -0.48 22.43 24.29
CA ARG A 738 0.41 21.48 25.01
C ARG A 738 0.19 20.03 24.53
N ASN A 739 1.20 19.15 24.65
CA ASN A 739 1.15 17.75 24.16
C ASN A 739 -0.13 16.94 24.50
N VAL A 740 -0.71 17.13 25.70
CA VAL A 740 -1.93 16.40 26.13
C VAL A 740 -3.19 16.87 25.38
N GLU A 741 -3.24 18.14 24.99
CA GLU A 741 -4.34 18.67 24.18
C GLU A 741 -4.19 18.25 22.70
N LYS A 742 -2.97 18.00 22.21
CA LYS A 742 -2.71 17.51 20.84
C LYS A 742 -3.33 16.13 20.61
N GLU A 743 -3.16 15.16 21.52
CA GLU A 743 -3.74 13.82 21.38
C GLU A 743 -5.27 13.83 21.34
N LYS A 744 -5.91 14.60 22.24
CA LYS A 744 -7.37 14.78 22.23
C LYS A 744 -7.85 15.40 20.92
N THR A 745 -7.11 16.40 20.42
CA THR A 745 -7.43 17.09 19.17
C THR A 745 -7.26 16.17 17.96
N THR A 746 -6.22 15.34 17.92
CA THR A 746 -6.02 14.31 16.89
C THR A 746 -7.22 13.37 16.82
N LYS A 747 -7.69 12.88 17.97
CA LYS A 747 -8.83 11.95 18.01
C LYS A 747 -10.13 12.60 17.50
N ILE A 748 -10.35 13.88 17.79
CA ILE A 748 -11.50 14.63 17.24
C ILE A 748 -11.36 14.73 15.72
N MET A 749 -10.17 15.07 15.22
CA MET A 749 -9.92 15.16 13.77
C MET A 749 -10.09 13.82 13.06
N GLU A 750 -9.61 12.72 13.65
CA GLU A 750 -9.79 11.36 13.12
C GLU A 750 -11.28 10.98 13.00
N ASN A 751 -12.11 11.32 13.99
CA ASN A 751 -13.56 11.06 13.93
C ASN A 751 -14.25 11.85 12.80
N GLU A 752 -13.78 13.07 12.49
CA GLU A 752 -14.29 13.86 11.37
C GLU A 752 -13.80 13.27 10.03
N MET A 753 -12.55 12.82 9.96
CA MET A 753 -12.00 12.12 8.80
C MET A 753 -12.74 10.81 8.51
N GLU A 754 -13.04 9.98 9.52
CA GLU A 754 -13.81 8.74 9.35
C GLU A 754 -15.21 9.00 8.74
N GLN A 755 -15.90 10.04 9.21
CA GLN A 755 -17.18 10.46 8.63
C GLN A 755 -17.03 10.94 7.18
N MET A 756 -15.95 11.66 6.86
CA MET A 756 -15.66 12.09 5.50
C MET A 756 -15.39 10.88 4.60
N VAL A 757 -14.59 9.91 5.06
CA VAL A 757 -14.23 8.71 4.29
C VAL A 757 -15.46 7.87 3.98
N GLU A 758 -16.35 7.65 4.95
CA GLU A 758 -17.64 6.98 4.72
C GLU A 758 -18.46 7.68 3.65
N LEU A 759 -18.57 9.01 3.72
CA LEU A 759 -19.32 9.78 2.73
C LEU A 759 -18.65 9.82 1.37
N VAL A 760 -17.32 9.80 1.28
CA VAL A 760 -16.63 9.90 -0.02
C VAL A 760 -16.62 8.56 -0.75
N LEU A 761 -16.37 7.47 -0.02
CA LEU A 761 -16.22 6.13 -0.60
C LEU A 761 -17.54 5.36 -0.77
N SER A 762 -18.65 5.91 -0.26
CA SER A 762 -20.00 5.36 -0.46
C SER A 762 -20.74 5.98 -1.66
N GLU A 763 -20.16 6.99 -2.34
CA GLU A 763 -20.79 7.66 -3.49
C GLU A 763 -20.57 6.88 -4.79
N ILE A 764 -21.60 6.88 -5.65
CA ILE A 764 -21.57 6.19 -6.94
C ILE A 764 -21.61 7.25 -8.07
N ASP A 765 -20.60 7.18 -8.93
CA ASP A 765 -20.46 7.82 -10.24
C ASP A 765 -20.28 9.34 -10.28
N THR A 766 -21.34 10.14 -10.49
CA THR A 766 -21.18 11.53 -10.97
C THR A 766 -20.68 12.53 -9.92
N PHE A 767 -20.80 12.19 -8.63
CA PHE A 767 -20.34 13.05 -7.53
C PHE A 767 -18.92 12.68 -7.06
N ARG A 768 -18.31 11.64 -7.65
CA ARG A 768 -17.06 11.07 -7.15
C ARG A 768 -15.86 12.00 -7.30
N ASP A 769 -15.75 12.72 -8.41
CA ASP A 769 -14.68 13.72 -8.59
C ASP A 769 -14.75 14.82 -7.55
N VAL A 770 -15.98 15.24 -7.20
CA VAL A 770 -16.22 16.22 -6.14
C VAL A 770 -15.82 15.65 -4.80
N SER A 771 -16.33 14.47 -4.43
CA SER A 771 -16.08 13.87 -3.11
C SER A 771 -14.60 13.50 -2.90
N ILE A 772 -13.89 13.03 -3.92
CA ILE A 772 -12.44 12.79 -3.86
C ILE A 772 -11.69 14.11 -3.58
N THR A 773 -12.07 15.21 -4.24
CA THR A 773 -11.46 16.52 -4.00
C THR A 773 -11.64 16.95 -2.53
N PHE A 774 -12.80 16.67 -1.91
CA PHE A 774 -12.99 16.89 -0.45
C PHE A 774 -11.98 16.12 0.38
N LEU A 775 -11.79 14.83 0.08
CA LEU A 775 -10.86 13.97 0.81
C LEU A 775 -9.41 14.45 0.64
N ASP A 776 -9.01 14.82 -0.57
CA ASP A 776 -7.66 15.32 -0.87
C ASP A 776 -7.32 16.58 -0.06
N VAL A 777 -8.22 17.56 -0.04
CA VAL A 777 -8.00 18.80 0.74
C VAL A 777 -8.04 18.53 2.24
N ALA A 778 -8.93 17.65 2.71
CA ALA A 778 -8.97 17.26 4.12
C ALA A 778 -7.69 16.55 4.57
N LYS A 779 -7.12 15.69 3.71
CA LYS A 779 -5.82 15.04 3.95
C LYS A 779 -4.68 16.06 4.01
N ALA A 780 -4.70 17.10 3.18
CA ALA A 780 -3.73 18.20 3.27
C ALA A 780 -3.81 18.95 4.60
N PHE A 781 -5.02 19.23 5.10
CA PHE A 781 -5.18 19.83 6.43
C PHE A 781 -4.76 18.89 7.56
N TYR A 782 -5.10 17.61 7.48
CA TYR A 782 -4.66 16.60 8.45
C TYR A 782 -3.14 16.46 8.46
N TYR A 783 -2.52 16.36 7.29
CA TYR A 783 -1.08 16.32 7.14
C TYR A 783 -0.39 17.55 7.74
N TYR A 784 -0.90 18.76 7.47
CA TYR A 784 -0.34 19.98 8.05
C TYR A 784 -0.41 19.98 9.58
N PHE A 785 -1.51 19.46 10.14
CA PHE A 785 -1.70 19.30 11.58
C PHE A 785 -0.77 18.23 12.19
N SER A 786 -0.63 17.08 11.56
CA SER A 786 0.10 15.93 12.12
C SER A 786 1.61 16.00 11.89
N CYS A 787 2.05 16.55 10.76
CA CYS A 787 3.43 16.42 10.25
C CYS A 787 4.19 17.76 10.24
N GLY A 788 3.72 18.78 10.96
CA GLY A 788 4.35 20.11 10.99
C GLY A 788 5.85 20.10 11.30
N ASP A 789 6.32 19.17 12.14
CA ASP A 789 7.72 19.05 12.55
C ASP A 789 8.63 18.50 11.42
N HIS A 790 8.07 17.73 10.48
CA HIS A 790 8.79 17.10 9.36
C HIS A 790 8.56 17.83 8.03
N LEU A 791 7.75 18.90 8.04
CA LEU A 791 7.28 19.57 6.84
C LEU A 791 8.42 20.06 5.94
N GLN A 792 9.49 20.60 6.53
CA GLN A 792 10.62 21.15 5.77
C GLN A 792 11.42 20.08 5.03
N SER A 793 11.68 18.92 5.65
CA SER A 793 12.39 17.83 4.98
C SER A 793 11.55 17.27 3.83
N HIS A 794 10.23 17.16 4.02
CA HIS A 794 9.30 16.72 2.98
C HIS A 794 9.22 17.72 1.82
N ILE A 795 9.15 19.04 2.10
CA ILE A 795 9.18 20.08 1.06
C ILE A 795 10.44 19.94 0.20
N VAL A 796 11.61 19.84 0.83
CA VAL A 796 12.88 19.72 0.11
C VAL A 796 12.90 18.46 -0.75
N LYS A 797 12.51 17.31 -0.18
CA LYS A 797 12.53 16.04 -0.89
C LYS A 797 11.52 15.98 -2.05
N VAL A 798 10.34 16.56 -1.87
CA VAL A 798 9.23 16.49 -2.84
C VAL A 798 9.39 17.49 -3.97
N LEU A 799 9.73 18.75 -3.68
CA LEU A 799 9.76 19.82 -4.68
C LEU A 799 11.15 20.07 -5.27
N PHE A 800 12.23 19.78 -4.54
CA PHE A 800 13.56 20.28 -4.88
C PHE A 800 14.64 19.20 -5.05
N GLN A 801 14.33 17.94 -4.74
CA GLN A 801 15.25 16.81 -4.96
C GLN A 801 14.70 15.90 -6.05
N LYS A 802 15.41 15.83 -7.19
CA LYS A 802 15.10 14.89 -8.26
C LYS A 802 15.25 13.45 -7.76
N VAL A 803 14.44 12.58 -8.35
CA VAL A 803 14.60 11.14 -8.22
C VAL A 803 15.67 10.67 -9.21
N LEU A 804 16.61 9.86 -8.75
CA LEU A 804 17.74 9.33 -9.54
C LEU A 804 17.43 7.96 -10.15
#